data_AF-A0A3N1CZT0-F1
#
_entry.id   AF-A0A3N1CZT0-F1
#
_cell.length_a   1.000
_cell.length_b   1.000
_cell.length_c   1.000
_cell.angle_alpha   90.00
_cell.angle_beta   90.00
_cell.angle_gamma   90.00
#
_symmetry.space_group_name_H-M   'P 1'
#
loop_
_entity.id
_entity.type
_entity.pdbx_description
1 polymer ?
#
loop_
_entity_poly.entity_id
_entity_poly.type
_entity_poly.pdbx_seq_one_letter_code
_entity_poly.pdbx_strand_id
1 'polypeptide(L)'
;MPPVDWTRLGSPGEVWWAHVGDASTIAVGTFGGHLYLRERAATGWRWVHLGVPPGVEKLLNGTLVPVDGADGLQPMVVDFDAKVWLHRKGATPTPWTGISGPPPGSSGLGFFLWPGDIQASAIRRNTLLKHTLVITNATIRPWIRQGLDPDDSWFPIPLDADWVSAELAVAAAPVTPGAPPQPHIFAVTLDPDSLGEIEKFQIAVHENSLWTWITPGGQAPFLNGLSATSFRDGSGRLQACAVVTSRAVTDTVKMLVGSGRDWQWSDLGRPNATGGPDFVDEALVAVKGSDPGPGEPVVLARADDRLWSRTPAGAWKDLGSTLSDGGAVRPVSAVEVAAAEGQGRVLTVGIAENFDLWAIESGTGEPRWERHGQPGPAALIVGAYDEAPDPNEPDFLPIGFPVISEDGALWNCRLWGDLVSGGFATYFSQALFWTDHGTPAPNVTCTAGVGISSPPVGAPSDGTSIFVIGSDGHLWARKADAGGWTWVDHGAPAGAAVTTGVAPISPGPSPSPLVHVLADDGRLWTHSSAGGPAWTDHEAPPGQLIFAVIGAQPLTSAEGDFTVAAAVTADGHLWINVYDGSVSDWIDLGTPTPTERIGAGIGVSRVSPADSLEIAVVGSSEQVWTLRWSLAGSAQWTARGRPADARPRAPIGTLQDASAPATSLVLVVGIDHQIWRLSTGGGGWSRWDPRSPTTKVLSGKAQTLVHTLPCAVILDGDHRVHVVTSAIPT
;
A
#
# COMPACT_ATOMS: atom_id res chain seq x y z
N MET A 1 -20.40 23.54 8.58
CA MET A 1 -20.42 22.21 7.96
C MET A 1 -20.00 21.22 9.04
N PRO A 2 -20.63 20.05 9.18
CA PRO A 2 -20.09 19.02 10.05
C PRO A 2 -18.67 18.67 9.55
N PRO A 3 -17.71 18.44 10.45
CA PRO A 3 -16.39 17.97 10.03
C PRO A 3 -16.54 16.64 9.27
N VAL A 4 -15.59 16.34 8.41
CA VAL A 4 -15.53 15.08 7.63
C VAL A 4 -14.17 14.48 7.90
N ASP A 5 -14.14 13.18 8.19
CA ASP A 5 -12.90 12.48 8.48
C ASP A 5 -12.47 11.68 7.25
N TRP A 6 -11.20 11.87 6.88
CA TRP A 6 -10.54 11.14 5.80
C TRP A 6 -9.50 10.22 6.41
N THR A 7 -9.78 8.92 6.37
CA THR A 7 -8.87 7.89 6.82
C THR A 7 -8.13 7.32 5.62
N ARG A 8 -6.82 7.58 5.55
CA ARG A 8 -5.96 7.09 4.46
C ARG A 8 -5.62 5.61 4.68
N LEU A 9 -5.96 4.77 3.72
CA LEU A 9 -5.54 3.36 3.67
C LEU A 9 -4.25 3.18 2.87
N GLY A 10 -3.97 4.10 1.93
CA GLY A 10 -2.80 4.05 1.05
C GLY A 10 -3.05 3.18 -0.20
N SER A 11 -1.99 2.60 -0.73
CA SER A 11 -2.01 1.69 -1.89
C SER A 11 -1.15 0.46 -1.57
N PRO A 12 -1.46 -0.75 -2.09
CA PRO A 12 -0.63 -1.94 -1.84
C PRO A 12 0.81 -1.77 -2.31
N GLY A 13 1.00 -0.90 -3.31
CA GLY A 13 2.28 -0.58 -3.94
C GLY A 13 3.16 0.44 -3.24
N GLU A 14 2.66 1.21 -2.28
CA GLU A 14 3.41 2.36 -1.75
C GLU A 14 4.76 1.93 -1.20
N VAL A 15 5.85 2.54 -1.69
CA VAL A 15 7.21 2.12 -1.35
C VAL A 15 7.54 2.55 0.07
N TRP A 16 7.92 1.59 0.91
CA TRP A 16 8.28 1.80 2.31
C TRP A 16 9.79 1.86 2.52
N TRP A 17 10.52 0.93 1.92
CA TRP A 17 11.99 0.91 1.90
C TRP A 17 12.49 0.42 0.54
N ALA A 18 13.71 0.82 0.18
CA ALA A 18 14.35 0.36 -1.04
C ALA A 18 15.87 0.24 -0.86
N HIS A 19 16.47 -0.80 -1.44
CA HIS A 19 17.91 -1.05 -1.43
C HIS A 19 18.41 -1.29 -2.84
N VAL A 20 19.33 -0.44 -3.30
CA VAL A 20 19.97 -0.63 -4.60
C VAL A 20 21.11 -1.64 -4.45
N GLY A 21 21.10 -2.67 -5.28
CA GLY A 21 22.16 -3.69 -5.30
C GLY A 21 23.24 -3.37 -6.32
N ASP A 22 22.81 -3.14 -7.56
CA ASP A 22 23.69 -2.81 -8.69
C ASP A 22 22.96 -1.93 -9.71
N ALA A 23 23.56 -1.73 -10.89
CA ALA A 23 23.02 -0.90 -11.96
C ALA A 23 21.70 -1.43 -12.59
N SER A 24 21.25 -2.62 -12.18
CA SER A 24 20.13 -3.36 -12.77
C SER A 24 19.09 -3.84 -11.76
N THR A 25 19.38 -3.81 -10.46
CA THR A 25 18.52 -4.42 -9.44
C THR A 25 18.32 -3.50 -8.24
N ILE A 26 17.05 -3.24 -7.91
CA ILE A 26 16.64 -2.56 -6.68
C ILE A 26 15.63 -3.47 -5.98
N ALA A 27 15.87 -3.79 -4.70
CA ALA A 27 14.90 -4.46 -3.85
C ALA A 27 14.00 -3.42 -3.18
N VAL A 28 12.70 -3.68 -3.14
CA VAL A 28 11.69 -2.73 -2.69
C VAL A 28 10.68 -3.45 -1.81
N GLY A 29 10.50 -2.95 -0.59
CA GLY A 29 9.39 -3.36 0.27
C GLY A 29 8.30 -2.30 0.26
N THR A 30 7.04 -2.75 0.22
CA THR A 30 5.89 -1.84 0.21
C THR A 30 5.22 -1.72 1.58
N PHE A 31 4.41 -0.68 1.79
CA PHE A 31 3.51 -0.58 2.95
C PHE A 31 2.52 -1.75 3.02
N GLY A 32 2.18 -2.31 1.86
CA GLY A 32 1.43 -3.55 1.74
C GLY A 32 2.13 -4.75 2.38
N GLY A 33 3.43 -4.66 2.63
CA GLY A 33 4.20 -5.70 3.32
C GLY A 33 4.85 -6.72 2.39
N HIS A 34 4.84 -6.48 1.08
CA HIS A 34 5.35 -7.40 0.07
C HIS A 34 6.72 -6.96 -0.46
N LEU A 35 7.52 -7.93 -0.90
CA LEU A 35 8.78 -7.69 -1.60
C LEU A 35 8.54 -7.62 -3.11
N TYR A 36 9.17 -6.62 -3.72
CA TYR A 36 9.32 -6.48 -5.17
C TYR A 36 10.78 -6.30 -5.54
N LEU A 37 11.12 -6.71 -6.76
CA LEU A 37 12.33 -6.27 -7.45
C LEU A 37 11.97 -5.29 -8.55
N ARG A 38 12.73 -4.20 -8.64
CA ARG A 38 12.80 -3.36 -9.85
C ARG A 38 14.02 -3.83 -10.62
N GLU A 39 13.80 -4.54 -11.72
CA GLU A 39 14.85 -5.12 -12.55
C GLU A 39 14.98 -4.38 -13.88
N ARG A 40 16.20 -4.10 -14.33
CA ARG A 40 16.49 -3.48 -15.62
C ARG A 40 16.61 -4.56 -16.70
N ALA A 41 15.71 -4.54 -17.67
CA ALA A 41 15.74 -5.39 -18.86
C ALA A 41 16.17 -4.58 -20.10
N ALA A 42 16.35 -5.26 -21.25
CA ALA A 42 16.71 -4.62 -22.52
C ALA A 42 15.68 -3.55 -22.97
N THR A 43 14.41 -3.72 -22.58
CA THR A 43 13.30 -2.81 -22.92
C THR A 43 13.06 -1.74 -21.86
N GLY A 44 13.88 -1.66 -20.81
CA GLY A 44 13.72 -0.76 -19.67
C GLY A 44 13.46 -1.49 -18.36
N TRP A 45 13.06 -0.75 -17.34
CA TRP A 45 12.82 -1.29 -16.01
C TRP A 45 11.45 -1.98 -15.91
N ARG A 46 11.39 -3.14 -15.22
CA ARG A 46 10.16 -3.88 -14.90
C ARG A 46 10.04 -4.18 -13.41
N TRP A 47 8.81 -4.23 -12.91
CA TRP A 47 8.51 -4.69 -11.55
C TRP A 47 8.36 -6.22 -11.57
N VAL A 48 8.92 -6.88 -10.56
CA VAL A 48 8.79 -8.32 -10.33
C VAL A 48 8.32 -8.52 -8.91
N HIS A 49 7.10 -9.02 -8.74
CA HIS A 49 6.56 -9.34 -7.43
C HIS A 49 7.14 -10.65 -6.90
N LEU A 50 7.74 -10.61 -5.71
CA LEU A 50 8.28 -11.79 -5.03
C LEU A 50 7.39 -12.25 -3.85
N GLY A 51 6.40 -11.44 -3.46
CA GLY A 51 5.46 -11.77 -2.40
C GLY A 51 6.06 -11.67 -1.00
N VAL A 52 5.56 -12.52 -0.11
CA VAL A 52 6.02 -12.66 1.27
C VAL A 52 6.44 -14.11 1.54
N PRO A 53 7.32 -14.36 2.53
CA PRO A 53 7.65 -15.71 2.96
C PRO A 53 6.42 -16.48 3.48
N PRO A 54 6.44 -17.83 3.46
CA PRO A 54 5.33 -18.63 3.97
C PRO A 54 5.05 -18.35 5.46
N GLY A 55 3.78 -18.10 5.80
CA GLY A 55 3.36 -17.82 7.18
C GLY A 55 3.75 -16.43 7.69
N VAL A 56 4.28 -15.56 6.82
CA VAL A 56 4.59 -14.16 7.14
C VAL A 56 3.50 -13.27 6.58
N GLU A 57 2.93 -12.42 7.44
CA GLU A 57 1.90 -11.46 7.02
C GLU A 57 2.51 -10.21 6.39
N LYS A 58 3.62 -9.71 6.92
CA LYS A 58 4.23 -8.46 6.49
C LYS A 58 5.73 -8.42 6.73
N LEU A 59 6.43 -7.83 5.76
CA LEU A 59 7.86 -7.53 5.81
C LEU A 59 8.11 -6.15 6.42
N LEU A 60 9.08 -6.08 7.33
CA LEU A 60 9.51 -4.84 7.99
C LEU A 60 10.60 -4.13 7.19
N ASN A 61 11.62 -4.88 6.78
CA ASN A 61 12.79 -4.38 6.07
C ASN A 61 13.41 -5.49 5.21
N GLY A 62 14.46 -5.17 4.46
CA GLY A 62 15.23 -6.14 3.71
C GLY A 62 16.58 -5.58 3.27
N THR A 63 17.33 -6.39 2.54
CA THR A 63 18.63 -6.01 1.97
C THR A 63 18.97 -6.95 0.80
N LEU A 64 19.97 -6.59 -0.01
CA LEU A 64 20.49 -7.42 -1.09
C LEU A 64 21.86 -7.96 -0.71
N VAL A 65 22.03 -9.28 -0.78
CA VAL A 65 23.32 -9.94 -0.49
C VAL A 65 23.93 -10.52 -1.76
N PRO A 66 25.22 -10.26 -2.04
CA PRO A 66 25.90 -10.90 -3.16
C PRO A 66 26.10 -12.39 -2.86
N VAL A 67 25.94 -13.25 -3.85
CA VAL A 67 26.19 -14.70 -3.70
C VAL A 67 27.18 -15.17 -4.75
N ASP A 68 28.03 -16.14 -4.41
CA ASP A 68 28.96 -16.73 -5.37
C ASP A 68 28.18 -17.59 -6.38
N GLY A 69 28.43 -17.41 -7.68
CA GLY A 69 27.77 -18.15 -8.76
C GLY A 69 26.99 -17.26 -9.74
N ALA A 70 26.06 -17.85 -10.49
CA ALA A 70 25.29 -17.18 -11.54
C ALA A 70 24.17 -16.25 -11.01
N ASP A 71 23.85 -16.34 -9.71
CA ASP A 71 22.68 -15.67 -9.11
C ASP A 71 22.94 -14.23 -8.64
N GLY A 72 24.18 -13.72 -8.71
CA GLY A 72 24.55 -12.31 -8.57
C GLY A 72 24.23 -11.64 -7.23
N LEU A 73 22.94 -11.38 -6.96
CA LEU A 73 22.39 -10.75 -5.76
C LEU A 73 21.10 -11.47 -5.34
N GLN A 74 20.96 -11.77 -4.06
CA GLN A 74 19.75 -12.39 -3.49
C GLN A 74 19.08 -11.46 -2.49
N PRO A 75 17.75 -11.28 -2.55
CA PRO A 75 17.01 -10.53 -1.54
C PRO A 75 16.94 -11.29 -0.23
N MET A 76 17.11 -10.57 0.86
CA MET A 76 16.88 -11.03 2.21
C MET A 76 15.92 -10.08 2.90
N VAL A 77 14.96 -10.61 3.65
CA VAL A 77 13.90 -9.82 4.29
C VAL A 77 13.69 -10.26 5.72
N VAL A 78 13.10 -9.38 6.50
CA VAL A 78 12.79 -9.60 7.92
C VAL A 78 11.32 -9.34 8.18
N ASP A 79 10.71 -10.23 8.96
CA ASP A 79 9.31 -10.12 9.39
C ASP A 79 9.17 -9.46 10.78
N PHE A 80 7.93 -9.30 11.25
CA PHE A 80 7.62 -8.71 12.55
C PHE A 80 8.18 -9.47 13.76
N ASP A 81 8.42 -10.77 13.63
CA ASP A 81 9.04 -11.59 14.68
C ASP A 81 10.57 -11.49 14.66
N ALA A 82 11.13 -10.61 13.83
CA ALA A 82 12.55 -10.51 13.52
C ALA A 82 13.14 -11.83 12.95
N LYS A 83 12.32 -12.68 12.32
CA LYS A 83 12.83 -13.83 11.57
C LYS A 83 13.30 -13.37 10.20
N VAL A 84 14.43 -13.94 9.77
CA VAL A 84 15.07 -13.56 8.52
C VAL A 84 14.88 -14.64 7.47
N TRP A 85 14.57 -14.20 6.25
CA TRP A 85 14.25 -15.04 5.12
C TRP A 85 15.10 -14.66 3.91
N LEU A 86 15.69 -15.64 3.25
CA LEU A 86 16.47 -15.48 2.04
C LEU A 86 15.67 -15.96 0.84
N HIS A 87 15.56 -15.14 -0.21
CA HIS A 87 14.91 -15.50 -1.45
C HIS A 87 15.92 -16.08 -2.46
N ARG A 88 15.80 -17.38 -2.75
CA ARG A 88 16.61 -18.11 -3.74
C ARG A 88 15.77 -18.48 -4.95
N LYS A 89 16.12 -17.94 -6.10
CA LYS A 89 15.42 -18.21 -7.36
C LYS A 89 15.49 -19.72 -7.68
N GLY A 90 14.32 -20.33 -7.91
CA GLY A 90 14.23 -21.75 -8.29
C GLY A 90 14.39 -22.77 -7.14
N ALA A 91 14.47 -22.33 -5.88
CA ALA A 91 14.44 -23.26 -4.75
C ALA A 91 13.05 -23.92 -4.59
N THR A 92 13.04 -25.17 -4.14
CA THR A 92 11.82 -25.99 -3.93
C THR A 92 11.69 -26.40 -2.46
N PRO A 93 10.49 -26.46 -1.85
CA PRO A 93 9.16 -26.25 -2.45
C PRO A 93 8.75 -24.78 -2.61
N THR A 94 9.47 -23.85 -1.98
CA THR A 94 9.28 -22.41 -2.10
C THR A 94 10.63 -21.74 -2.37
N PRO A 95 10.66 -20.55 -3.00
CA PRO A 95 11.90 -19.80 -3.20
C PRO A 95 12.44 -19.21 -1.88
N TRP A 96 11.70 -19.32 -0.78
CA TRP A 96 12.04 -18.74 0.52
C TRP A 96 12.72 -19.77 1.42
N THR A 97 13.95 -19.47 1.82
CA THR A 97 14.68 -20.23 2.85
C THR A 97 14.71 -19.41 4.13
N GLY A 98 14.09 -19.90 5.20
CA GLY A 98 14.22 -19.30 6.52
C GLY A 98 15.64 -19.52 7.05
N ILE A 99 16.30 -18.45 7.48
CA ILE A 99 17.62 -18.53 8.14
C ILE A 99 17.52 -18.30 9.65
N SER A 100 16.31 -18.43 10.21
CA SER A 100 15.97 -18.16 11.62
C SER A 100 16.20 -16.70 12.03
N GLY A 101 15.60 -16.27 13.14
CA GLY A 101 15.84 -14.98 13.77
C GLY A 101 16.54 -15.11 15.12
N PRO A 102 16.96 -13.99 15.73
CA PRO A 102 17.26 -13.96 17.15
C PRO A 102 16.09 -14.51 17.99
N PRO A 103 16.36 -15.06 19.19
CA PRO A 103 15.30 -15.46 20.11
C PRO A 103 14.35 -14.28 20.40
N PRO A 104 13.02 -14.51 20.44
CA PRO A 104 12.07 -13.47 20.83
C PRO A 104 12.37 -13.05 22.27
N GLY A 105 12.57 -11.75 22.49
CA GLY A 105 12.68 -11.19 23.84
C GLY A 105 11.30 -10.93 24.44
N SER A 106 11.20 -10.80 25.76
CA SER A 106 9.96 -10.33 26.40
C SER A 106 9.70 -8.88 25.96
N SER A 107 8.65 -8.67 25.18
CA SER A 107 8.21 -7.36 24.68
C SER A 107 7.87 -6.42 25.84
N GLY A 108 8.62 -5.32 25.98
CA GLY A 108 8.38 -4.33 27.03
C GLY A 108 8.70 -2.89 26.63
N LEU A 109 9.16 -2.64 25.41
CA LEU A 109 9.53 -1.31 24.94
C LEU A 109 8.42 -0.77 24.04
N GLY A 110 7.91 0.41 24.41
CA GLY A 110 6.70 1.01 23.85
C GLY A 110 6.86 1.58 22.44
N PHE A 111 5.75 1.51 21.71
CA PHE A 111 5.18 2.33 20.60
C PHE A 111 6.05 3.13 19.60
N PHE A 112 7.33 3.49 19.84
CA PHE A 112 8.06 4.49 19.03
C PHE A 112 9.24 3.95 18.19
N LEU A 113 9.71 2.73 18.44
CA LEU A 113 10.85 2.15 17.71
C LEU A 113 10.43 0.81 17.09
N TRP A 114 10.83 0.58 15.83
CA TRP A 114 10.47 -0.62 15.07
C TRP A 114 11.62 -1.63 15.11
N PRO A 115 11.39 -2.89 15.50
CA PRO A 115 12.40 -3.93 15.39
C PRO A 115 12.69 -4.27 13.92
N GLY A 116 13.68 -5.13 13.67
CA GLY A 116 13.92 -5.66 12.32
C GLY A 116 14.64 -4.69 11.38
N ASP A 117 15.44 -3.75 11.88
CA ASP A 117 16.47 -3.14 11.03
C ASP A 117 17.51 -4.22 10.71
N ILE A 118 17.72 -4.51 9.42
CA ILE A 118 18.61 -5.57 8.95
C ILE A 118 19.64 -5.01 7.98
N GLN A 119 20.90 -5.28 8.25
CA GLN A 119 22.03 -4.83 7.46
C GLN A 119 22.92 -6.00 7.12
N ALA A 120 23.45 -6.00 5.89
CA ALA A 120 24.36 -7.03 5.43
C ALA A 120 25.64 -6.42 4.86
N SER A 121 26.76 -7.07 5.16
CA SER A 121 28.04 -6.80 4.52
C SER A 121 28.63 -8.11 4.01
N ALA A 122 29.30 -8.07 2.88
CA ALA A 122 30.04 -9.21 2.35
C ALA A 122 31.45 -8.77 1.98
N ILE A 123 32.44 -9.58 2.34
CA ILE A 123 33.84 -9.35 1.96
C ILE A 123 34.34 -10.55 1.18
N ARG A 124 34.93 -10.29 0.01
CA ARG A 124 35.62 -11.34 -0.74
C ARG A 124 36.94 -11.68 -0.03
N ARG A 125 37.09 -12.95 0.38
CA ARG A 125 38.36 -13.50 0.88
C ARG A 125 38.76 -14.65 -0.02
N ASN A 126 39.84 -14.47 -0.78
CA ASN A 126 40.22 -15.38 -1.87
C ASN A 126 39.08 -15.51 -2.88
N THR A 127 38.61 -16.74 -3.14
CA THR A 127 37.52 -17.02 -4.08
C THR A 127 36.13 -17.02 -3.44
N LEU A 128 36.01 -16.85 -2.12
CA LEU A 128 34.74 -16.99 -1.38
C LEU A 128 34.27 -15.67 -0.78
N LEU A 129 32.97 -15.44 -0.80
CA LEU A 129 32.32 -14.38 -0.03
C LEU A 129 32.14 -14.79 1.43
N LYS A 130 32.45 -13.86 2.35
CA LYS A 130 32.08 -13.96 3.76
C LYS A 130 31.01 -12.93 4.10
N HIS A 131 29.82 -13.40 4.42
CA HIS A 131 28.67 -12.57 4.80
C HIS A 131 28.66 -12.32 6.30
N THR A 132 28.37 -11.08 6.67
CA THR A 132 27.99 -10.67 8.01
C THR A 132 26.59 -10.07 7.93
N LEU A 133 25.70 -10.57 8.76
CA LEU A 133 24.36 -10.02 8.95
C LEU A 133 24.27 -9.41 10.33
N VAL A 134 23.65 -8.23 10.43
CA VAL A 134 23.33 -7.58 11.70
C VAL A 134 21.84 -7.24 11.69
N ILE A 135 21.16 -7.47 12.81
CA ILE A 135 19.71 -7.24 12.94
C ILE A 135 19.35 -6.71 14.33
N THR A 136 18.28 -5.92 14.45
CA THR A 136 17.61 -5.69 15.74
C THR A 136 16.48 -6.70 16.00
N ASN A 137 16.47 -7.32 17.18
CA ASN A 137 15.37 -8.21 17.58
C ASN A 137 14.11 -7.44 18.02
N ALA A 138 13.05 -8.14 18.44
CA ALA A 138 11.80 -7.52 18.96
C ALA A 138 11.99 -6.57 20.16
N THR A 139 13.09 -6.71 20.91
CA THR A 139 13.48 -5.78 22.00
C THR A 139 14.47 -4.70 21.54
N ILE A 140 14.67 -4.58 20.22
CA ILE A 140 15.46 -3.53 19.59
C ILE A 140 16.94 -3.62 20.00
N ARG A 141 17.41 -4.85 20.27
CA ARG A 141 18.81 -5.13 20.61
C ARG A 141 19.53 -5.75 19.41
N PRO A 142 20.81 -5.41 19.19
CA PRO A 142 21.56 -5.85 18.03
C PRO A 142 22.06 -7.30 18.18
N TRP A 143 21.93 -8.05 17.09
CA TRP A 143 22.42 -9.42 16.93
C TRP A 143 23.24 -9.53 15.66
N ILE A 144 24.21 -10.43 15.65
CA ILE A 144 25.07 -10.72 14.50
C ILE A 144 24.99 -12.19 14.11
N ARG A 145 25.08 -12.45 12.81
CA ARG A 145 25.32 -13.77 12.23
C ARG A 145 26.46 -13.70 11.23
N GLN A 146 27.26 -14.77 11.16
CA GLN A 146 28.22 -14.99 10.08
C GLN A 146 27.66 -16.05 9.15
N GLY A 147 27.64 -15.80 7.85
CA GLY A 147 27.15 -16.76 6.85
C GLY A 147 25.64 -16.65 6.55
N LEU A 148 25.23 -17.40 5.53
CA LEU A 148 23.85 -17.49 5.02
C LEU A 148 23.29 -18.92 5.13
N ASP A 149 24.04 -19.85 5.73
CA ASP A 149 23.60 -21.23 5.93
C ASP A 149 22.51 -21.23 7.01
N PRO A 150 21.31 -21.82 6.80
CA PRO A 150 20.25 -21.86 7.81
C PRO A 150 20.68 -22.38 9.19
N ASP A 151 21.68 -23.26 9.25
CA ASP A 151 22.17 -23.86 10.49
C ASP A 151 23.13 -22.95 11.28
N ASP A 152 23.59 -21.84 10.68
CA ASP A 152 24.40 -20.84 11.40
C ASP A 152 23.60 -20.19 12.55
N SER A 153 24.31 -19.77 13.60
CA SER A 153 23.70 -19.21 14.80
C SER A 153 23.74 -17.68 14.84
N TRP A 154 22.69 -17.09 15.43
CA TRP A 154 22.68 -15.68 15.81
C TRP A 154 23.33 -15.49 17.18
N PHE A 155 24.18 -14.46 17.31
CA PHE A 155 24.87 -14.11 18.55
C PHE A 155 24.45 -12.70 18.99
N PRO A 156 24.13 -12.48 20.27
CA PRO A 156 23.84 -11.14 20.76
C PRO A 156 25.11 -10.31 20.76
N ILE A 157 24.98 -9.02 20.45
CA ILE A 157 26.05 -8.05 20.68
C ILE A 157 25.70 -7.35 22.00
N PRO A 158 26.37 -7.67 23.13
CA PRO A 158 25.97 -7.17 24.43
C PRO A 158 26.00 -5.64 24.48
N LEU A 159 24.87 -5.01 24.75
CA LEU A 159 24.74 -3.59 25.11
C LEU A 159 24.59 -3.47 26.63
N ASP A 160 24.80 -2.26 27.15
CA ASP A 160 24.40 -1.94 28.52
C ASP A 160 22.92 -2.29 28.72
N ALA A 161 22.59 -2.79 29.92
CA ALA A 161 21.31 -3.44 30.20
C ALA A 161 20.09 -2.56 29.88
N ASP A 162 20.25 -1.23 29.94
CA ASP A 162 19.16 -0.30 29.73
C ASP A 162 19.08 0.18 28.26
N TRP A 163 20.13 0.02 27.45
CA TRP A 163 20.21 0.65 26.11
C TRP A 163 19.66 -0.22 24.98
N VAL A 164 19.08 0.43 23.97
CA VAL A 164 18.54 -0.18 22.73
C VAL A 164 19.18 0.44 21.48
N SER A 165 19.07 -0.19 20.32
CA SER A 165 19.61 0.30 19.04
C SER A 165 18.51 0.72 18.08
N ALA A 166 18.36 2.02 17.84
CA ALA A 166 17.35 2.56 16.91
C ALA A 166 17.68 2.29 15.44
N GLU A 167 18.97 2.43 15.09
CA GLU A 167 19.47 2.23 13.72
C GLU A 167 20.80 1.48 13.78
N LEU A 168 21.06 0.66 12.76
CA LEU A 168 22.29 -0.10 12.58
C LEU A 168 22.91 0.17 11.20
N ALA A 169 24.24 0.10 11.15
CA ALA A 169 24.97 -0.09 9.91
C ALA A 169 26.18 -0.98 10.13
N VAL A 170 26.64 -1.66 9.08
CA VAL A 170 27.81 -2.54 9.16
C VAL A 170 28.79 -2.25 8.04
N ALA A 171 30.06 -2.13 8.40
CA ALA A 171 31.16 -2.13 7.45
C ALA A 171 32.28 -3.03 7.97
N ALA A 172 33.25 -3.34 7.13
CA ALA A 172 34.39 -4.13 7.50
C ALA A 172 35.72 -3.40 7.36
N ALA A 173 36.58 -3.60 8.34
CA ALA A 173 37.94 -3.10 8.37
C ALA A 173 38.83 -4.00 9.25
N PRO A 174 40.16 -3.97 9.11
CA PRO A 174 41.07 -4.64 10.04
C PRO A 174 41.03 -3.98 11.43
N VAL A 175 40.87 -4.76 12.50
CA VAL A 175 40.95 -4.24 13.88
C VAL A 175 42.36 -3.75 14.21
N THR A 176 43.38 -4.42 13.69
CA THR A 176 44.78 -4.01 13.77
C THR A 176 45.43 -4.06 12.38
N PRO A 177 46.48 -3.26 12.11
CA PRO A 177 47.17 -3.28 10.83
C PRO A 177 47.62 -4.70 10.44
N GLY A 178 47.26 -5.13 9.23
CA GLY A 178 47.60 -6.46 8.70
C GLY A 178 46.68 -7.61 9.15
N ALA A 179 45.74 -7.37 10.08
CA ALA A 179 44.74 -8.36 10.45
C ALA A 179 43.70 -8.59 9.34
N PRO A 180 43.06 -9.76 9.29
CA PRO A 180 41.94 -9.97 8.38
C PRO A 180 40.79 -8.99 8.70
N PRO A 181 40.06 -8.48 7.69
CA PRO A 181 38.93 -7.57 7.90
C PRO A 181 37.85 -8.17 8.80
N GLN A 182 37.42 -7.45 9.81
CA GLN A 182 36.35 -7.85 10.74
C GLN A 182 35.17 -6.87 10.67
N PRO A 183 33.96 -7.32 11.03
CA PRO A 183 32.80 -6.43 11.07
C PRO A 183 32.96 -5.36 12.15
N HIS A 184 32.60 -4.15 11.77
CA HIS A 184 32.43 -2.98 12.61
C HIS A 184 30.97 -2.58 12.53
N ILE A 185 30.30 -2.58 13.68
CA ILE A 185 28.85 -2.35 13.76
C ILE A 185 28.65 -0.95 14.32
N PHE A 186 28.06 -0.08 13.52
CA PHE A 186 27.67 1.25 13.92
C PHE A 186 26.24 1.18 14.45
N ALA A 187 25.98 1.83 15.57
CA ALA A 187 24.64 1.89 16.12
C ALA A 187 24.34 3.29 16.66
N VAL A 188 23.11 3.73 16.42
CA VAL A 188 22.48 4.79 17.19
C VAL A 188 21.77 4.13 18.35
N THR A 189 22.31 4.33 19.56
CA THR A 189 21.76 3.72 20.76
C THR A 189 20.98 4.74 21.58
N LEU A 190 19.86 4.31 22.16
CA LEU A 190 18.95 5.14 22.93
C LEU A 190 18.79 4.58 24.35
N ASP A 191 18.61 5.49 25.30
CA ASP A 191 18.10 5.16 26.63
C ASP A 191 16.55 5.21 26.61
N PRO A 192 15.86 4.06 26.73
CA PRO A 192 14.41 3.98 26.68
C PRO A 192 13.74 4.68 27.87
N ASP A 193 14.41 4.81 29.02
CA ASP A 193 13.86 5.51 30.19
C ASP A 193 13.87 7.04 29.98
N SER A 194 14.71 7.53 29.07
CA SER A 194 14.79 8.94 28.69
C SER A 194 13.81 9.34 27.58
N LEU A 195 12.92 8.43 27.13
CA LEU A 195 12.07 8.63 25.94
C LEU A 195 12.87 9.01 24.67
N GLY A 196 14.13 8.56 24.58
CA GLY A 196 15.02 8.89 23.46
C GLY A 196 15.67 10.28 23.55
N GLU A 197 15.54 11.01 24.66
CA GLU A 197 16.26 12.30 24.84
C GLU A 197 17.78 12.12 24.94
N ILE A 198 18.24 10.92 25.33
CA ILE A 198 19.66 10.59 25.41
C ILE A 198 20.02 9.60 24.29
N GLU A 199 20.66 10.13 23.24
CA GLU A 199 21.20 9.35 22.13
C GLU A 199 22.74 9.21 22.24
N LYS A 200 23.26 8.05 21.86
CA LYS A 200 24.71 7.83 21.70
C LYS A 200 24.96 7.21 20.34
N PHE A 201 25.98 7.72 19.65
CA PHE A 201 26.60 7.03 18.53
C PHE A 201 27.71 6.11 19.03
N GLN A 202 27.62 4.82 18.74
CA GLN A 202 28.58 3.83 19.21
C GLN A 202 29.02 2.87 18.09
N ILE A 203 30.19 2.28 18.28
CA ILE A 203 30.77 1.32 17.33
C ILE A 203 31.14 0.05 18.10
N ALA A 204 30.55 -1.07 17.74
CA ALA A 204 30.96 -2.37 18.26
C ALA A 204 32.07 -2.95 17.39
N VAL A 205 33.17 -3.35 18.04
CA VAL A 205 34.27 -4.09 17.44
C VAL A 205 34.49 -5.41 18.18
N HIS A 206 34.87 -6.44 17.45
CA HIS A 206 35.15 -7.76 18.03
C HIS A 206 36.66 -7.90 18.31
N GLU A 207 37.03 -7.81 19.58
CA GLU A 207 38.41 -7.82 20.06
C GLU A 207 38.59 -8.90 21.13
N ASN A 208 39.63 -9.73 21.04
CA ASN A 208 39.93 -10.77 22.03
C ASN A 208 38.76 -11.73 22.34
N SER A 209 37.95 -12.05 21.33
CA SER A 209 36.72 -12.88 21.45
C SER A 209 35.59 -12.21 22.25
N LEU A 210 35.61 -10.89 22.39
CA LEU A 210 34.57 -10.10 23.05
C LEU A 210 34.14 -8.93 22.15
N TRP A 211 32.85 -8.61 22.19
CA TRP A 211 32.34 -7.36 21.63
C TRP A 211 32.65 -6.20 22.57
N THR A 212 33.27 -5.15 22.05
CA THR A 212 33.54 -3.92 22.79
C THR A 212 32.89 -2.75 22.06
N TRP A 213 32.05 -2.00 22.78
CA TRP A 213 31.48 -0.75 22.30
C TRP A 213 32.45 0.40 22.53
N ILE A 214 32.71 1.14 21.48
CA ILE A 214 33.54 2.34 21.47
C ILE A 214 32.62 3.53 21.20
N THR A 215 32.65 4.51 22.09
CA THR A 215 32.11 5.84 21.80
C THR A 215 33.22 6.67 21.15
N PRO A 216 33.19 6.89 19.83
CA PRO A 216 34.19 7.73 19.18
C PRO A 216 34.09 9.14 19.79
N GLY A 217 35.21 9.70 20.26
CA GLY A 217 35.20 10.99 20.96
C GLY A 217 34.61 12.12 20.12
N GLY A 218 33.82 13.01 20.75
CA GLY A 218 33.07 14.08 20.08
C GLY A 218 31.63 14.16 20.60
N GLN A 219 30.93 15.28 20.39
CA GLN A 219 29.51 15.40 20.77
C GLN A 219 28.68 14.57 19.78
N ALA A 220 27.94 13.58 20.30
CA ALA A 220 26.98 12.81 19.51
C ALA A 220 25.88 13.76 19.02
N PRO A 221 25.64 13.84 17.71
CA PRO A 221 24.52 14.63 17.23
C PRO A 221 23.19 13.94 17.54
N PHE A 222 22.08 14.68 17.46
CA PHE A 222 20.75 14.08 17.29
C PHE A 222 20.70 13.45 15.90
N LEU A 223 20.41 12.16 15.80
CA LEU A 223 20.73 11.34 14.63
C LEU A 223 19.48 11.02 13.80
N ASN A 224 19.52 11.38 12.52
CA ASN A 224 18.59 10.92 11.50
C ASN A 224 19.39 10.21 10.41
N GLY A 225 19.20 8.90 10.26
CA GLY A 225 19.84 8.12 9.21
C GLY A 225 21.31 7.79 9.50
N LEU A 226 21.59 6.50 9.48
CA LEU A 226 22.90 5.89 9.62
C LEU A 226 23.19 5.02 8.40
N SER A 227 24.33 5.26 7.75
CA SER A 227 24.83 4.37 6.70
C SER A 227 26.34 4.17 6.85
N ALA A 228 26.82 3.01 6.40
CA ALA A 228 28.23 2.69 6.45
C ALA A 228 28.68 1.95 5.18
N THR A 229 29.97 2.06 4.88
CA THR A 229 30.62 1.36 3.77
C THR A 229 32.07 1.04 4.12
N SER A 230 32.62 0.07 3.41
CA SER A 230 34.05 -0.21 3.41
C SER A 230 34.70 0.40 2.19
N PHE A 231 35.88 0.99 2.34
CA PHE A 231 36.66 1.51 1.22
C PHE A 231 38.16 1.30 1.44
N ARG A 232 38.95 1.38 0.36
CA ARG A 232 40.42 1.38 0.46
C ARG A 232 40.95 2.79 0.33
N ASP A 233 41.75 3.21 1.31
CA ASP A 233 42.44 4.50 1.27
C ASP A 233 43.54 4.53 0.20
N GLY A 234 44.21 5.68 0.06
CA GLY A 234 45.30 5.87 -0.91
C GLY A 234 46.52 4.95 -0.70
N SER A 235 46.61 4.29 0.45
CA SER A 235 47.64 3.28 0.74
C SER A 235 47.17 1.84 0.45
N GLY A 236 45.92 1.66 0.03
CA GLY A 236 45.28 0.36 -0.19
C GLY A 236 44.75 -0.31 1.08
N ARG A 237 44.86 0.35 2.24
CA ARG A 237 44.36 -0.16 3.52
C ARG A 237 42.83 -0.05 3.53
N LEU A 238 42.18 -1.15 3.89
CA LEU A 238 40.75 -1.20 4.07
C LEU A 238 40.34 -0.44 5.34
N GLN A 239 39.40 0.50 5.19
CA GLN A 239 38.86 1.37 6.23
C GLN A 239 37.34 1.21 6.25
N ALA A 240 36.75 1.43 7.43
CA ALA A 240 35.31 1.57 7.59
C ALA A 240 34.96 3.07 7.59
N CYS A 241 33.84 3.40 6.96
CA CYS A 241 33.28 4.74 6.91
C CYS A 241 31.83 4.69 7.34
N ALA A 242 31.41 5.61 8.21
CA ALA A 242 30.01 5.84 8.54
C ALA A 242 29.65 7.32 8.32
N VAL A 243 28.44 7.57 7.85
CA VAL A 243 27.87 8.91 7.70
C VAL A 243 26.65 9.03 8.59
N VAL A 244 26.54 10.18 9.24
CA VAL A 244 25.43 10.56 10.10
C VAL A 244 25.06 12.01 9.89
N THR A 245 23.78 12.34 10.04
CA THR A 245 23.31 13.73 10.09
C THR A 245 23.19 14.22 11.52
N SER A 246 23.25 15.54 11.70
CA SER A 246 23.11 16.17 13.00
C SER A 246 21.99 17.18 13.03
N ARG A 247 20.88 16.86 13.72
CA ARG A 247 19.75 17.78 13.96
C ARG A 247 19.97 18.82 15.07
N ALA A 248 21.20 18.93 15.59
CA ALA A 248 21.58 19.99 16.52
C ALA A 248 21.93 21.30 15.77
N VAL A 249 22.06 22.42 16.50
CA VAL A 249 22.32 23.83 16.11
C VAL A 249 23.20 24.10 14.85
N THR A 250 24.01 23.14 14.39
CA THR A 250 24.90 23.27 13.22
C THR A 250 24.38 22.63 11.92
N ASP A 251 23.41 21.70 11.96
CA ASP A 251 22.81 21.02 10.77
C ASP A 251 23.84 20.57 9.71
N THR A 252 24.88 19.85 10.14
CA THR A 252 25.95 19.37 9.26
C THR A 252 25.94 17.86 9.07
N VAL A 253 26.49 17.43 7.93
CA VAL A 253 26.81 16.03 7.67
C VAL A 253 28.15 15.72 8.32
N LYS A 254 28.18 14.69 9.17
CA LYS A 254 29.42 14.22 9.79
C LYS A 254 29.78 12.85 9.24
N MET A 255 31.07 12.64 9.05
CA MET A 255 31.62 11.38 8.58
C MET A 255 32.64 10.88 9.58
N LEU A 256 32.57 9.59 9.90
CA LEU A 256 33.55 8.91 10.72
C LEU A 256 34.29 7.89 9.87
N VAL A 257 35.62 7.98 9.85
CA VAL A 257 36.49 7.05 9.13
C VAL A 257 37.48 6.44 10.09
N GLY A 258 37.72 5.14 9.96
CA GLY A 258 38.67 4.46 10.83
C GLY A 258 38.65 2.95 10.75
N SER A 259 39.34 2.34 11.72
CA SER A 259 39.43 0.89 11.87
C SER A 259 39.85 0.52 13.30
N GLY A 260 39.24 -0.51 13.89
CA GLY A 260 39.55 -0.94 15.26
C GLY A 260 39.21 0.16 16.27
N ARG A 261 40.24 0.73 16.91
CA ARG A 261 40.11 1.84 17.86
C ARG A 261 40.54 3.21 17.30
N ASP A 262 41.06 3.23 16.08
CA ASP A 262 41.55 4.44 15.44
C ASP A 262 40.43 5.08 14.61
N TRP A 263 39.75 6.08 15.18
CA TRP A 263 38.60 6.74 14.56
C TRP A 263 38.82 8.24 14.43
N GLN A 264 38.45 8.79 13.28
CA GLN A 264 38.58 10.21 12.98
C GLN A 264 37.26 10.78 12.46
N TRP A 265 36.74 11.78 13.17
CA TRP A 265 35.60 12.57 12.70
C TRP A 265 36.05 13.60 11.67
N SER A 266 35.28 13.72 10.61
CA SER A 266 35.35 14.79 9.63
C SER A 266 34.00 15.49 9.58
N ASP A 267 33.99 16.81 9.79
CA ASP A 267 32.81 17.62 9.54
C ASP A 267 32.75 17.96 8.05
N LEU A 268 31.76 17.42 7.35
CA LEU A 268 31.54 17.71 5.94
C LEU A 268 30.75 19.04 5.79
N GLY A 269 30.34 19.68 6.87
CA GLY A 269 29.52 20.87 6.80
C GLY A 269 28.18 20.57 6.14
N ARG A 270 27.58 21.59 5.55
CA ARG A 270 26.27 21.54 4.91
C ARG A 270 26.35 21.89 3.42
N PRO A 271 25.46 21.35 2.58
CA PRO A 271 25.30 21.85 1.22
C PRO A 271 24.87 23.33 1.22
N ASN A 272 25.28 24.10 0.21
CA ASN A 272 24.84 25.49 0.05
C ASN A 272 23.46 25.53 -0.61
N ALA A 273 22.40 25.28 0.15
CA ALA A 273 21.04 25.49 -0.35
C ALA A 273 20.71 26.98 -0.42
N THR A 274 19.90 27.39 -1.40
CA THR A 274 19.53 28.79 -1.60
C THR A 274 18.08 28.99 -1.16
N GLY A 275 17.85 29.23 0.13
CA GLY A 275 16.63 29.91 0.60
C GLY A 275 15.75 29.12 1.57
N GLY A 276 16.17 29.03 2.82
CA GLY A 276 15.33 28.69 3.97
C GLY A 276 16.17 28.57 5.25
N PRO A 277 15.60 28.21 6.42
CA PRO A 277 16.39 27.54 7.44
C PRO A 277 16.77 26.16 6.88
N ASP A 278 17.89 26.09 6.17
CA ASP A 278 18.33 24.93 5.40
C ASP A 278 18.71 23.77 6.35
N PHE A 279 17.85 22.76 6.50
CA PHE A 279 18.10 21.56 7.30
C PHE A 279 18.60 20.42 6.40
N VAL A 280 19.62 19.69 6.85
CA VAL A 280 19.99 18.41 6.24
C VAL A 280 19.07 17.32 6.80
N ASP A 281 18.13 16.85 5.98
CA ASP A 281 17.13 15.87 6.40
C ASP A 281 17.70 14.46 6.54
N GLU A 282 18.54 14.06 5.58
CA GLU A 282 19.04 12.69 5.45
C GLU A 282 20.37 12.68 4.71
N ALA A 283 21.33 11.83 5.13
CA ALA A 283 22.59 11.64 4.44
C ALA A 283 23.03 10.18 4.48
N LEU A 284 23.64 9.72 3.39
CA LEU A 284 24.15 8.37 3.29
C LEU A 284 25.49 8.28 2.54
N VAL A 285 26.21 7.19 2.72
CA VAL A 285 27.44 6.88 1.99
C VAL A 285 27.19 5.78 0.96
N ALA A 286 27.72 5.97 -0.25
CA ALA A 286 27.62 4.98 -1.31
C ALA A 286 28.39 3.69 -0.96
N VAL A 287 27.72 2.55 -1.09
CA VAL A 287 28.30 1.22 -0.87
C VAL A 287 29.26 0.88 -2.02
N LYS A 288 30.49 0.44 -1.73
CA LYS A 288 31.51 0.09 -2.75
C LYS A 288 31.52 -1.39 -3.16
N GLY A 289 30.59 -2.19 -2.64
CA GLY A 289 30.49 -3.62 -2.91
C GLY A 289 31.44 -4.50 -2.07
N SER A 290 31.55 -5.78 -2.44
CA SER A 290 32.22 -6.81 -1.62
C SER A 290 33.75 -6.87 -1.77
N ASP A 291 34.31 -6.17 -2.74
CA ASP A 291 35.74 -5.99 -2.92
C ASP A 291 36.01 -4.52 -3.30
N PRO A 292 36.02 -3.61 -2.32
CA PRO A 292 36.12 -2.19 -2.60
C PRO A 292 37.49 -1.84 -3.20
N GLY A 293 37.47 -1.18 -4.36
CA GLY A 293 38.65 -0.61 -4.99
C GLY A 293 39.22 0.60 -4.22
N PRO A 294 40.42 1.09 -4.60
CA PRO A 294 40.96 2.32 -4.05
C PRO A 294 40.08 3.51 -4.47
N GLY A 295 39.80 4.41 -3.54
CA GLY A 295 39.05 5.64 -3.82
C GLY A 295 38.30 6.17 -2.61
N GLU A 296 38.07 7.47 -2.60
CA GLU A 296 37.32 8.13 -1.54
C GLU A 296 35.86 7.62 -1.49
N PRO A 297 35.24 7.57 -0.30
CA PRO A 297 33.80 7.36 -0.19
C PRO A 297 33.03 8.53 -0.82
N VAL A 298 31.86 8.25 -1.38
CA VAL A 298 30.96 9.29 -1.89
C VAL A 298 29.78 9.42 -0.94
N VAL A 299 29.53 10.65 -0.47
CA VAL A 299 28.46 10.99 0.46
C VAL A 299 27.36 11.71 -0.31
N LEU A 300 26.13 11.29 -0.06
CA LEU A 300 24.91 11.87 -0.59
C LEU A 300 24.16 12.51 0.58
N ALA A 301 23.58 13.69 0.36
CA ALA A 301 22.78 14.36 1.38
C ALA A 301 21.61 15.09 0.75
N ARG A 302 20.44 15.01 1.38
CA ARG A 302 19.30 15.86 1.07
C ARG A 302 19.36 17.11 1.93
N ALA A 303 19.23 18.26 1.28
CA ALA A 303 18.99 19.54 1.91
C ALA A 303 17.89 20.25 1.12
N ASP A 304 16.81 20.61 1.82
CA ASP A 304 15.56 21.10 1.24
C ASP A 304 14.98 20.14 0.18
N ASP A 305 14.69 20.64 -1.02
CA ASP A 305 14.15 19.90 -2.15
C ASP A 305 15.23 19.29 -3.06
N ARG A 306 16.51 19.40 -2.69
CA ARG A 306 17.65 19.03 -3.55
C ARG A 306 18.49 17.91 -2.96
N LEU A 307 19.02 17.08 -3.85
CA LEU A 307 20.04 16.10 -3.52
C LEU A 307 21.43 16.64 -3.84
N TRP A 308 22.38 16.36 -2.97
CA TRP A 308 23.76 16.78 -3.09
C TRP A 308 24.70 15.58 -2.99
N SER A 309 25.85 15.68 -3.63
CA SER A 309 26.93 14.69 -3.52
C SER A 309 28.26 15.35 -3.19
N ARG A 310 29.16 14.62 -2.52
CA ARG A 310 30.54 15.03 -2.32
C ARG A 310 31.45 13.84 -2.03
N THR A 311 32.76 14.06 -2.16
CA THR A 311 33.76 13.23 -1.48
C THR A 311 34.25 13.96 -0.21
N PRO A 312 35.01 13.32 0.68
CA PRO A 312 35.58 13.97 1.87
C PRO A 312 36.41 15.21 1.51
N ALA A 313 37.27 15.11 0.49
CA ALA A 313 38.13 16.20 0.04
C ALA A 313 37.45 17.18 -0.94
N GLY A 314 36.30 16.79 -1.51
CA GLY A 314 35.58 17.57 -2.51
C GLY A 314 34.59 18.59 -1.93
N ALA A 315 34.14 19.51 -2.79
CA ALA A 315 33.03 20.41 -2.50
C ALA A 315 31.68 19.71 -2.73
N TRP A 316 30.62 20.22 -2.08
CA TRP A 316 29.24 19.80 -2.36
C TRP A 316 28.87 20.12 -3.81
N LYS A 317 28.39 19.11 -4.52
CA LYS A 317 27.87 19.18 -5.89
C LYS A 317 26.36 18.95 -5.86
N ASP A 318 25.63 19.94 -6.37
CA ASP A 318 24.18 19.86 -6.57
C ASP A 318 23.84 18.81 -7.63
N LEU A 319 22.92 17.92 -7.31
CA LEU A 319 22.37 16.90 -8.20
C LEU A 319 20.95 17.23 -8.68
N GLY A 320 20.38 18.37 -8.26
CA GLY A 320 19.07 18.85 -8.67
C GLY A 320 17.94 18.49 -7.70
N SER A 321 16.80 19.17 -7.89
CA SER A 321 15.54 18.82 -7.22
C SER A 321 14.77 17.75 -7.99
N THR A 322 13.94 17.01 -7.27
CA THR A 322 13.27 15.81 -7.78
C THR A 322 11.88 16.08 -8.34
N LEU A 323 11.10 16.96 -7.70
CA LEU A 323 9.72 17.23 -8.10
C LEU A 323 9.54 18.71 -8.44
N SER A 324 8.83 18.97 -9.54
CA SER A 324 8.60 20.33 -10.06
C SER A 324 7.61 21.15 -9.23
N ASP A 325 6.88 20.50 -8.32
CA ASP A 325 5.87 21.09 -7.44
C ASP A 325 6.40 21.42 -6.03
N GLY A 326 7.71 21.27 -5.81
CA GLY A 326 8.37 21.53 -4.52
C GLY A 326 8.43 20.31 -3.59
N GLY A 327 7.95 19.14 -4.02
CA GLY A 327 8.18 17.89 -3.28
C GLY A 327 9.61 17.36 -3.43
N ALA A 328 10.02 16.51 -2.50
CA ALA A 328 11.41 16.08 -2.40
C ALA A 328 11.57 14.56 -2.22
N VAL A 329 12.60 13.97 -2.85
CA VAL A 329 12.97 12.57 -2.70
C VAL A 329 13.98 12.41 -1.58
N ARG A 330 13.67 11.53 -0.63
CA ARG A 330 14.55 11.14 0.46
C ARG A 330 15.47 10.01 -0.01
N PRO A 331 16.81 10.19 -0.04
CA PRO A 331 17.72 9.11 -0.44
C PRO A 331 17.70 8.01 0.62
N VAL A 332 17.58 6.75 0.20
CA VAL A 332 17.49 5.59 1.13
C VAL A 332 18.59 4.56 0.92
N SER A 333 19.18 4.51 -0.27
CA SER A 333 20.29 3.59 -0.57
C SER A 333 21.11 4.11 -1.75
N ALA A 334 22.43 3.90 -1.73
CA ALA A 334 23.29 4.21 -2.86
C ALA A 334 24.43 3.21 -2.99
N VAL A 335 24.81 2.91 -4.23
CA VAL A 335 25.91 1.99 -4.56
C VAL A 335 26.80 2.58 -5.64
N GLU A 336 28.10 2.38 -5.52
CA GLU A 336 29.05 2.65 -6.58
C GLU A 336 28.99 1.52 -7.61
N VAL A 337 28.61 1.87 -8.84
CA VAL A 337 28.53 0.95 -9.96
C VAL A 337 29.76 1.14 -10.86
N ALA A 338 30.36 0.03 -11.26
CA ALA A 338 31.53 0.04 -12.13
C ALA A 338 31.15 0.60 -13.52
N ALA A 339 31.77 1.70 -13.95
CA ALA A 339 31.59 2.20 -15.31
C ALA A 339 32.51 1.48 -16.30
N ALA A 340 32.06 1.39 -17.55
CA ALA A 340 32.84 0.86 -18.67
C ALA A 340 34.16 1.62 -18.93
N GLU A 341 34.28 2.87 -18.46
CA GLU A 341 35.43 3.77 -18.71
C GLU A 341 36.30 4.04 -17.47
N GLY A 342 36.08 3.33 -16.36
CA GLY A 342 36.92 3.46 -15.15
C GLY A 342 36.65 4.69 -14.27
N GLN A 343 35.63 5.51 -14.57
CA GLN A 343 35.12 6.53 -13.65
C GLN A 343 33.98 5.96 -12.80
N GLY A 344 34.12 5.97 -11.46
CA GLY A 344 33.08 5.48 -10.56
C GLY A 344 31.76 6.25 -10.75
N ARG A 345 30.67 5.54 -11.00
CA ARG A 345 29.32 6.11 -11.02
C ARG A 345 28.60 5.71 -9.75
N VAL A 346 27.73 6.57 -9.25
CA VAL A 346 26.92 6.28 -8.05
C VAL A 346 25.47 6.27 -8.46
N LEU A 347 24.84 5.12 -8.30
CA LEU A 347 23.39 4.95 -8.42
C LEU A 347 22.78 5.12 -7.03
N THR A 348 21.93 6.13 -6.90
CA THR A 348 21.21 6.43 -5.66
C THR A 348 19.73 6.20 -5.91
N VAL A 349 19.07 5.51 -4.97
CA VAL A 349 17.62 5.37 -4.95
C VAL A 349 17.04 6.14 -3.77
N GLY A 350 15.84 6.66 -3.97
CA GLY A 350 15.13 7.42 -2.96
C GLY A 350 13.63 7.25 -3.07
N ILE A 351 12.95 7.62 -1.99
CA ILE A 351 11.50 7.54 -1.86
C ILE A 351 10.97 8.98 -1.75
N ALA A 352 10.05 9.33 -2.63
CA ALA A 352 9.37 10.62 -2.57
C ALA A 352 8.30 10.64 -1.46
N GLU A 353 7.86 11.84 -1.07
CA GLU A 353 6.74 12.01 -0.13
C GLU A 353 5.45 11.34 -0.60
N ASN A 354 5.32 11.16 -1.92
CA ASN A 354 4.20 10.43 -2.49
C ASN A 354 4.35 8.90 -2.45
N PHE A 355 5.45 8.38 -1.87
CA PHE A 355 5.83 6.96 -1.81
C PHE A 355 6.21 6.32 -3.16
N ASP A 356 6.50 7.13 -4.18
CA ASP A 356 7.10 6.62 -5.41
C ASP A 356 8.59 6.35 -5.22
N LEU A 357 9.08 5.31 -5.90
CA LEU A 357 10.50 5.06 -6.09
C LEU A 357 11.07 5.99 -7.16
N TRP A 358 12.23 6.55 -6.85
CA TRP A 358 13.04 7.35 -7.75
C TRP A 358 14.50 6.89 -7.74
N ALA A 359 15.18 7.03 -8.86
CA ALA A 359 16.61 6.75 -8.97
C ALA A 359 17.35 7.88 -9.68
N ILE A 360 18.62 8.04 -9.34
CA ILE A 360 19.53 8.97 -10.01
C ILE A 360 20.91 8.34 -10.15
N GLU A 361 21.48 8.40 -11.35
CA GLU A 361 22.85 8.02 -11.62
C GLU A 361 23.71 9.28 -11.71
N SER A 362 24.76 9.36 -10.87
CA SER A 362 25.71 10.46 -10.83
C SER A 362 27.12 9.97 -11.17
N GLY A 363 27.96 10.85 -11.73
CA GLY A 363 29.36 10.54 -12.07
C GLY A 363 29.71 10.70 -13.56
N THR A 364 28.74 10.52 -14.47
CA THR A 364 28.91 10.80 -15.91
C THR A 364 27.76 11.64 -16.44
N GLY A 365 28.06 12.79 -17.05
CA GLY A 365 27.04 13.68 -17.59
C GLY A 365 26.28 14.48 -16.53
N GLU A 366 25.17 15.07 -16.97
CA GLU A 366 24.25 15.80 -16.09
C GLU A 366 23.36 14.78 -15.34
N PRO A 367 23.30 14.83 -14.00
CA PRO A 367 22.48 13.91 -13.21
C PRO A 367 21.00 14.06 -13.60
N ARG A 368 20.31 12.94 -13.80
CA ARG A 368 18.88 12.92 -14.17
C ARG A 368 18.13 11.95 -13.29
N TRP A 369 17.11 12.47 -12.62
CA TRP A 369 16.15 11.69 -11.88
C TRP A 369 15.25 10.89 -12.83
N GLU A 370 15.15 9.60 -12.57
CA GLU A 370 14.21 8.68 -13.22
C GLU A 370 13.11 8.33 -12.20
N ARG A 371 11.84 8.56 -12.57
CA ARG A 371 10.68 8.11 -11.77
C ARG A 371 10.38 6.66 -12.09
N HIS A 372 10.39 5.80 -11.08
CA HIS A 372 9.99 4.39 -11.22
C HIS A 372 8.55 4.14 -10.77
N GLY A 373 7.95 5.09 -10.04
CA GLY A 373 6.60 4.97 -9.49
C GLY A 373 6.53 3.95 -8.35
N GLN A 374 5.33 3.43 -8.12
CA GLN A 374 5.08 2.33 -7.18
C GLN A 374 4.68 1.04 -7.93
N PRO A 375 5.01 -0.16 -7.42
CA PRO A 375 4.54 -1.43 -7.99
C PRO A 375 3.05 -1.65 -7.74
N GLY A 376 2.27 -2.05 -8.74
CA GLY A 376 0.87 -2.46 -8.55
C GLY A 376 -0.03 -1.44 -7.82
N PRO A 377 -0.06 -0.15 -8.23
CA PRO A 377 -0.96 0.84 -7.62
C PRO A 377 -2.43 0.41 -7.74
N ALA A 378 -3.25 0.79 -6.76
CA ALA A 378 -4.70 0.58 -6.82
C ALA A 378 -5.32 1.31 -8.02
N ALA A 379 -6.17 0.62 -8.77
CA ALA A 379 -6.84 1.14 -9.95
C ALA A 379 -8.36 1.23 -9.80
N LEU A 380 -8.97 0.26 -9.10
CA LEU A 380 -10.42 0.19 -8.91
C LEU A 380 -10.78 -0.23 -7.50
N ILE A 381 -11.86 0.32 -6.97
CA ILE A 381 -12.44 -0.08 -5.69
C ILE A 381 -13.57 -1.08 -5.96
N VAL A 382 -13.49 -2.25 -5.33
CA VAL A 382 -14.56 -3.25 -5.43
C VAL A 382 -15.68 -2.92 -4.43
N GLY A 383 -15.32 -2.53 -3.21
CA GLY A 383 -16.24 -2.09 -2.16
C GLY A 383 -15.57 -2.10 -0.78
N ALA A 384 -16.36 -2.28 0.27
CA ALA A 384 -15.87 -2.59 1.61
C ALA A 384 -16.88 -3.45 2.38
N TYR A 385 -16.43 -4.19 3.40
CA TYR A 385 -17.28 -5.05 4.19
C TYR A 385 -16.79 -5.16 5.64
N ASP A 386 -17.74 -5.25 6.56
CA ASP A 386 -17.48 -5.58 7.96
C ASP A 386 -17.12 -7.06 8.07
N GLU A 387 -16.08 -7.38 8.84
CA GLU A 387 -15.68 -8.76 9.12
C GLU A 387 -16.22 -9.25 10.47
N ALA A 388 -16.00 -10.53 10.79
CA ALA A 388 -16.32 -11.06 12.10
C ALA A 388 -15.46 -10.35 13.17
N PRO A 389 -16.05 -9.92 14.31
CA PRO A 389 -15.28 -9.37 15.43
C PRO A 389 -14.22 -10.37 15.90
N ASP A 390 -13.03 -9.88 16.27
CA ASP A 390 -12.03 -10.71 16.91
C ASP A 390 -12.50 -11.02 18.34
N PRO A 391 -12.60 -12.30 18.75
CA PRO A 391 -13.00 -12.66 20.11
C PRO A 391 -12.13 -12.05 21.21
N ASN A 392 -10.89 -11.69 20.90
CA ASN A 392 -9.94 -11.10 21.83
C ASN A 392 -10.04 -9.57 21.89
N GLU A 393 -10.61 -8.93 20.86
CA GLU A 393 -10.72 -7.48 20.72
C GLU A 393 -12.19 -7.09 20.40
N PRO A 394 -13.15 -7.36 21.30
CA PRO A 394 -14.59 -7.23 21.02
C PRO A 394 -15.06 -5.79 20.79
N ASP A 395 -14.26 -4.80 21.18
CA ASP A 395 -14.54 -3.37 20.97
C ASP A 395 -14.11 -2.90 19.56
N PHE A 396 -13.40 -3.75 18.81
CA PHE A 396 -12.92 -3.45 17.47
C PHE A 396 -13.51 -4.41 16.43
N LEU A 397 -13.85 -3.85 15.27
CA LEU A 397 -14.41 -4.59 14.15
C LEU A 397 -13.41 -4.54 13.00
N PRO A 398 -12.85 -5.67 12.52
CA PRO A 398 -12.04 -5.65 11.31
C PRO A 398 -12.93 -5.32 10.11
N ILE A 399 -12.39 -4.54 9.18
CA ILE A 399 -13.10 -4.10 7.97
C ILE A 399 -12.18 -4.32 6.78
N GLY A 400 -12.70 -5.01 5.76
CA GLY A 400 -11.99 -5.30 4.52
C GLY A 400 -12.31 -4.29 3.41
N PHE A 401 -11.29 -3.88 2.66
CA PHE A 401 -11.36 -2.94 1.55
C PHE A 401 -10.72 -3.55 0.30
N PRO A 402 -11.46 -4.35 -0.47
CA PRO A 402 -10.94 -4.98 -1.67
C PRO A 402 -10.80 -3.97 -2.82
N VAL A 403 -9.65 -4.02 -3.47
CA VAL A 403 -9.30 -3.22 -4.65
C VAL A 403 -8.65 -4.08 -5.72
N ILE A 404 -8.71 -3.60 -6.95
CA ILE A 404 -7.97 -4.17 -8.08
C ILE A 404 -6.81 -3.24 -8.39
N SER A 405 -5.59 -3.76 -8.46
CA SER A 405 -4.40 -3.01 -8.88
C SER A 405 -4.32 -2.85 -10.40
N GLU A 406 -3.47 -1.95 -10.89
CA GLU A 406 -3.31 -1.69 -12.34
C GLU A 406 -2.87 -2.91 -13.16
N ASP A 407 -2.15 -3.85 -12.55
CA ASP A 407 -1.79 -5.14 -13.15
C ASP A 407 -2.93 -6.17 -13.10
N GLY A 408 -4.07 -5.80 -12.51
CA GLY A 408 -5.28 -6.61 -12.45
C GLY A 408 -5.27 -7.70 -11.39
N ALA A 409 -4.42 -7.59 -10.37
CA ALA A 409 -4.49 -8.44 -9.18
C ALA A 409 -5.55 -7.90 -8.18
N LEU A 410 -6.20 -8.81 -7.46
CA LEU A 410 -7.10 -8.46 -6.36
C LEU A 410 -6.29 -8.31 -5.07
N TRP A 411 -6.45 -7.19 -4.39
CA TRP A 411 -5.85 -6.90 -3.08
C TRP A 411 -6.94 -6.60 -2.06
N ASN A 412 -6.68 -6.88 -0.78
CA ASN A 412 -7.59 -6.52 0.30
C ASN A 412 -6.84 -5.79 1.41
N CYS A 413 -7.21 -4.53 1.68
CA CYS A 413 -6.71 -3.82 2.85
C CYS A 413 -7.60 -4.13 4.05
N ARG A 414 -7.01 -4.37 5.22
CA ARG A 414 -7.75 -4.48 6.48
C ARG A 414 -7.48 -3.26 7.37
N LEU A 415 -8.53 -2.70 7.97
CA LEU A 415 -8.48 -1.66 8.99
C LEU A 415 -9.42 -2.03 10.14
N TRP A 416 -9.16 -1.51 11.34
CA TRP A 416 -10.03 -1.67 12.50
C TRP A 416 -11.03 -0.50 12.62
N GLY A 417 -12.32 -0.83 12.62
CA GLY A 417 -13.38 0.03 13.11
C GLY A 417 -13.42 0.03 14.63
N ASP A 418 -13.59 1.20 15.23
CA ASP A 418 -13.77 1.36 16.67
C ASP A 418 -15.28 1.46 16.96
N LEU A 419 -15.82 0.42 17.59
CA LEU A 419 -17.25 0.34 17.91
C LEU A 419 -17.65 1.29 19.04
N VAL A 420 -16.70 1.74 19.86
CA VAL A 420 -16.93 2.64 20.99
C VAL A 420 -17.04 4.07 20.52
N SER A 421 -16.08 4.54 19.73
CA SER A 421 -16.16 5.89 19.13
C SER A 421 -17.12 5.95 17.95
N GLY A 422 -17.45 4.81 17.32
CA GLY A 422 -18.28 4.72 16.12
C GLY A 422 -17.54 5.10 14.84
N GLY A 423 -16.20 5.06 14.87
CA GLY A 423 -15.30 5.51 13.80
C GLY A 423 -14.24 4.47 13.43
N PHE A 424 -13.08 4.93 12.99
CA PHE A 424 -11.94 4.05 12.66
C PHE A 424 -10.80 4.25 13.65
N ALA A 425 -10.24 3.15 14.13
CA ALA A 425 -9.08 3.18 15.00
C ALA A 425 -7.82 3.48 14.17
N THR A 426 -7.39 4.74 14.17
CA THR A 426 -6.15 5.18 13.49
C THR A 426 -4.94 5.28 14.44
N TYR A 427 -5.15 5.12 15.74
CA TYR A 427 -4.13 5.28 16.79
C TYR A 427 -3.20 4.07 16.96
N PHE A 428 -3.55 2.91 16.39
CA PHE A 428 -2.73 1.70 16.50
C PHE A 428 -1.89 1.50 15.24
N SER A 429 -0.59 1.32 15.43
CA SER A 429 0.33 0.72 14.45
C SER A 429 0.00 -0.75 14.14
N GLN A 430 -1.10 -1.29 14.69
CA GLN A 430 -1.67 -2.58 14.32
C GLN A 430 -2.45 -2.47 13.00
N ALA A 431 -1.61 -2.35 11.97
CA ALA A 431 -1.71 -2.86 10.62
C ALA A 431 -2.96 -2.49 9.79
N LEU A 432 -2.86 -1.33 9.12
CA LEU A 432 -3.15 -1.33 7.68
C LEU A 432 -2.18 -2.33 7.04
N PHE A 433 -2.72 -3.44 6.56
CA PHE A 433 -1.97 -4.38 5.73
C PHE A 433 -2.77 -4.71 4.49
N TRP A 434 -2.05 -4.96 3.41
CA TRP A 434 -2.62 -5.31 2.13
C TRP A 434 -2.35 -6.79 1.90
N THR A 435 -3.39 -7.58 1.80
CA THR A 435 -3.28 -9.00 1.43
C THR A 435 -3.42 -9.13 -0.07
N ASP A 436 -2.43 -9.73 -0.72
CA ASP A 436 -2.53 -10.13 -2.12
C ASP A 436 -3.39 -11.38 -2.28
N HIS A 437 -4.45 -11.30 -3.08
CA HIS A 437 -5.25 -12.45 -3.51
C HIS A 437 -4.91 -12.93 -4.92
N GLY A 438 -4.00 -12.23 -5.60
CA GLY A 438 -3.54 -12.53 -6.94
C GLY A 438 -4.64 -12.40 -7.98
N THR A 439 -4.53 -13.20 -9.03
CA THR A 439 -5.46 -13.23 -10.15
C THR A 439 -6.36 -14.48 -10.10
N PRO A 440 -7.59 -14.43 -10.66
CA PRO A 440 -8.53 -15.55 -10.63
C PRO A 440 -7.99 -16.89 -11.16
N ALA A 441 -7.23 -16.82 -12.24
CA ALA A 441 -6.58 -17.97 -12.87
C ALA A 441 -5.30 -17.54 -13.61
N PRO A 442 -4.44 -18.48 -14.05
CA PRO A 442 -3.30 -18.14 -14.88
C PRO A 442 -3.71 -17.39 -16.15
N ASN A 443 -3.14 -16.20 -16.36
CA ASN A 443 -3.43 -15.28 -17.48
C ASN A 443 -4.83 -14.66 -17.50
N VAL A 444 -5.60 -14.74 -16.40
CA VAL A 444 -6.90 -14.06 -16.27
C VAL A 444 -6.76 -12.94 -15.25
N THR A 445 -6.78 -11.68 -15.66
CA THR A 445 -6.69 -10.54 -14.73
C THR A 445 -8.08 -10.05 -14.31
N CYS A 446 -8.20 -9.42 -13.15
CA CYS A 446 -9.40 -8.72 -12.74
C CYS A 446 -9.54 -7.42 -13.57
N THR A 447 -10.67 -7.24 -14.25
CA THR A 447 -10.92 -6.06 -15.10
C THR A 447 -11.96 -5.10 -14.50
N ALA A 448 -12.85 -5.60 -13.64
CA ALA A 448 -13.83 -4.79 -12.93
C ALA A 448 -14.24 -5.42 -11.59
N GLY A 449 -14.56 -4.58 -10.61
CA GLY A 449 -15.17 -5.00 -9.35
C GLY A 449 -16.70 -4.98 -9.45
N VAL A 450 -17.35 -6.09 -9.11
CA VAL A 450 -18.82 -6.21 -9.11
C VAL A 450 -19.38 -5.81 -7.74
N GLY A 451 -18.80 -6.35 -6.67
CA GLY A 451 -19.15 -6.02 -5.30
C GLY A 451 -18.84 -7.18 -4.34
N ILE A 452 -19.35 -7.08 -3.13
CA ILE A 452 -19.06 -8.02 -2.05
C ILE A 452 -20.36 -8.59 -1.51
N SER A 453 -20.35 -9.87 -1.16
CA SER A 453 -21.35 -10.48 -0.29
C SER A 453 -20.64 -10.95 0.97
N SER A 454 -21.02 -10.42 2.12
CA SER A 454 -20.54 -10.86 3.43
C SER A 454 -21.70 -11.37 4.27
N PRO A 455 -21.46 -12.33 5.18
CA PRO A 455 -22.44 -12.71 6.18
C PRO A 455 -22.95 -11.51 6.99
N PRO A 456 -24.12 -11.62 7.66
CA PRO A 456 -24.60 -10.60 8.58
C PRO A 456 -23.53 -10.26 9.62
N VAL A 457 -23.51 -8.99 10.04
CA VAL A 457 -22.48 -8.50 10.95
C VAL A 457 -22.44 -9.32 12.24
N GLY A 458 -21.24 -9.75 12.66
CA GLY A 458 -21.03 -10.59 13.83
C GLY A 458 -21.04 -12.11 13.57
N ALA A 459 -21.39 -12.55 12.36
CA ALA A 459 -21.21 -13.95 11.94
C ALA A 459 -19.75 -14.20 11.48
N PRO A 460 -19.24 -15.44 11.56
CA PRO A 460 -17.92 -15.79 11.02
C PRO A 460 -17.77 -15.34 9.57
N SER A 461 -16.56 -14.90 9.19
CA SER A 461 -16.27 -14.44 7.82
C SER A 461 -16.33 -15.55 6.78
N ASP A 462 -16.39 -16.82 7.20
CA ASP A 462 -16.69 -17.98 6.37
C ASP A 462 -17.96 -17.73 5.54
N GLY A 463 -17.79 -17.56 4.23
CA GLY A 463 -18.87 -17.21 3.31
C GLY A 463 -18.74 -15.84 2.66
N THR A 464 -17.82 -14.98 3.10
CA THR A 464 -17.54 -13.72 2.40
C THR A 464 -17.04 -14.00 0.98
N SER A 465 -17.60 -13.30 0.00
CA SER A 465 -17.26 -13.46 -1.42
C SER A 465 -17.06 -12.10 -2.06
N ILE A 466 -15.88 -11.88 -2.64
CA ILE A 466 -15.54 -10.68 -3.41
C ILE A 466 -15.69 -11.02 -4.89
N PHE A 467 -16.66 -10.39 -5.56
CA PHE A 467 -16.97 -10.67 -6.96
C PHE A 467 -16.27 -9.68 -7.89
N VAL A 468 -15.65 -10.24 -8.94
CA VAL A 468 -14.91 -9.51 -9.97
C VAL A 468 -15.23 -10.09 -11.34
N ILE A 469 -14.95 -9.31 -12.39
CA ILE A 469 -14.98 -9.79 -13.77
C ILE A 469 -13.55 -10.08 -14.21
N GLY A 470 -13.35 -11.26 -14.79
CA GLY A 470 -12.07 -11.67 -15.36
C GLY A 470 -11.86 -11.09 -16.77
N SER A 471 -10.62 -11.00 -17.22
CA SER A 471 -10.27 -10.62 -18.59
C SER A 471 -10.74 -11.64 -19.64
N ASP A 472 -11.18 -12.81 -19.20
CA ASP A 472 -11.85 -13.86 -19.98
C ASP A 472 -13.37 -13.61 -20.13
N GLY A 473 -13.92 -12.56 -19.51
CA GLY A 473 -15.34 -12.23 -19.54
C GLY A 473 -16.19 -13.08 -18.61
N HIS A 474 -15.58 -13.85 -17.71
CA HIS A 474 -16.30 -14.62 -16.69
C HIS A 474 -16.54 -13.81 -15.42
N LEU A 475 -17.58 -14.19 -14.68
CA LEU A 475 -17.77 -13.78 -13.30
C LEU A 475 -16.92 -14.68 -12.38
N TRP A 476 -16.05 -14.08 -11.59
CA TRP A 476 -15.22 -14.77 -10.61
C TRP A 476 -15.54 -14.31 -9.19
N ALA A 477 -15.34 -15.18 -8.22
CA ALA A 477 -15.41 -14.84 -6.80
C ALA A 477 -14.16 -15.29 -6.06
N ARG A 478 -13.58 -14.38 -5.26
CA ARG A 478 -12.63 -14.74 -4.21
C ARG A 478 -13.45 -15.01 -2.95
N LYS A 479 -13.55 -16.27 -2.53
CA LYS A 479 -14.42 -16.72 -1.44
C LYS A 479 -13.61 -17.11 -0.21
N ALA A 480 -14.00 -16.59 0.95
CA ALA A 480 -13.48 -16.99 2.24
C ALA A 480 -14.18 -18.27 2.71
N ASP A 481 -13.38 -19.24 3.15
CA ASP A 481 -13.78 -20.48 3.77
C ASP A 481 -12.89 -20.79 4.99
N ALA A 482 -13.22 -21.82 5.76
CA ALA A 482 -12.48 -22.20 6.97
C ALA A 482 -10.99 -22.55 6.71
N GLY A 483 -10.61 -22.83 5.45
CA GLY A 483 -9.25 -23.14 5.02
C GLY A 483 -8.49 -21.94 4.42
N GLY A 484 -9.12 -20.76 4.38
CA GLY A 484 -8.56 -19.54 3.80
C GLY A 484 -9.42 -19.02 2.65
N TRP A 485 -8.77 -18.53 1.60
CA TRP A 485 -9.48 -17.97 0.46
C TRP A 485 -9.30 -18.85 -0.78
N THR A 486 -10.38 -19.09 -1.53
CA THR A 486 -10.39 -19.84 -2.81
C THR A 486 -10.98 -19.00 -3.95
N TRP A 487 -10.46 -19.17 -5.18
CA TRP A 487 -11.03 -18.56 -6.38
C TRP A 487 -12.07 -19.52 -6.96
N VAL A 488 -13.24 -18.99 -7.31
CA VAL A 488 -14.35 -19.75 -7.90
C VAL A 488 -14.73 -19.09 -9.22
N ASP A 489 -14.69 -19.87 -10.29
CA ASP A 489 -15.22 -19.50 -11.61
C ASP A 489 -16.73 -19.74 -11.62
N HIS A 490 -17.53 -18.69 -11.84
CA HIS A 490 -18.98 -18.80 -12.04
C HIS A 490 -19.36 -18.82 -13.53
N GLY A 491 -18.37 -18.80 -14.42
CA GLY A 491 -18.54 -18.78 -15.86
C GLY A 491 -19.10 -17.45 -16.37
N ALA A 492 -19.69 -17.52 -17.55
CA ALA A 492 -20.45 -16.43 -18.15
C ALA A 492 -21.78 -16.97 -18.70
N PRO A 493 -22.76 -16.10 -18.97
CA PRO A 493 -23.97 -16.49 -19.70
C PRO A 493 -23.65 -17.22 -21.02
N ALA A 494 -24.56 -18.09 -21.46
CA ALA A 494 -24.32 -18.92 -22.62
C ALA A 494 -24.19 -18.08 -23.90
N GLY A 495 -22.97 -18.01 -24.46
CA GLY A 495 -22.68 -17.29 -25.70
C GLY A 495 -22.46 -15.78 -25.53
N ALA A 496 -22.33 -15.28 -24.30
CA ALA A 496 -22.10 -13.87 -24.00
C ALA A 496 -21.02 -13.71 -22.91
N ALA A 497 -20.27 -12.61 -22.95
CA ALA A 497 -19.27 -12.26 -21.95
C ALA A 497 -19.82 -11.25 -20.95
N VAL A 498 -19.50 -11.40 -19.66
CA VAL A 498 -19.86 -10.44 -18.62
C VAL A 498 -19.03 -9.17 -18.81
N THR A 499 -19.69 -8.01 -18.86
CA THR A 499 -19.03 -6.71 -19.09
C THR A 499 -19.03 -5.81 -17.85
N THR A 500 -20.09 -5.87 -17.06
CA THR A 500 -20.21 -5.16 -15.78
C THR A 500 -21.24 -5.85 -14.88
N GLY A 501 -21.26 -5.48 -13.60
CA GLY A 501 -22.23 -5.97 -12.65
C GLY A 501 -22.47 -4.99 -11.51
N VAL A 502 -23.47 -5.28 -10.70
CA VAL A 502 -23.82 -4.50 -9.52
C VAL A 502 -23.59 -5.30 -8.24
N ALA A 503 -23.56 -4.60 -7.10
CA ALA A 503 -23.32 -5.24 -5.81
C ALA A 503 -24.28 -6.43 -5.59
N PRO A 504 -23.76 -7.59 -5.13
CA PRO A 504 -24.59 -8.76 -4.89
C PRO A 504 -25.69 -8.49 -3.87
N ILE A 505 -26.85 -9.13 -4.04
CA ILE A 505 -27.97 -9.02 -3.10
C ILE A 505 -28.31 -10.36 -2.49
N SER A 506 -28.85 -10.34 -1.27
CA SER A 506 -29.35 -11.54 -0.59
C SER A 506 -30.89 -11.47 -0.51
N PRO A 507 -31.63 -12.22 -1.35
CA PRO A 507 -33.10 -12.19 -1.37
C PRO A 507 -33.75 -12.84 -0.15
N GLY A 508 -32.96 -13.45 0.75
CA GLY A 508 -33.46 -14.07 1.97
C GLY A 508 -32.32 -14.42 2.94
N PRO A 509 -32.62 -15.15 4.02
CA PRO A 509 -31.65 -15.51 5.06
C PRO A 509 -30.63 -16.58 4.64
N SER A 510 -30.78 -17.16 3.44
CA SER A 510 -29.87 -18.17 2.89
C SER A 510 -28.61 -17.53 2.32
N PRO A 511 -27.41 -18.12 2.48
CA PRO A 511 -26.11 -17.49 2.17
C PRO A 511 -25.75 -17.50 0.68
N SER A 512 -26.74 -17.46 -0.21
CA SER A 512 -26.52 -17.51 -1.66
C SER A 512 -26.83 -16.16 -2.28
N PRO A 513 -25.85 -15.25 -2.35
CA PRO A 513 -26.04 -13.98 -3.03
C PRO A 513 -26.41 -14.19 -4.50
N LEU A 514 -27.30 -13.33 -4.97
CA LEU A 514 -27.61 -13.15 -6.38
C LEU A 514 -26.76 -12.01 -6.94
N VAL A 515 -26.07 -12.30 -8.04
CA VAL A 515 -25.23 -11.34 -8.75
C VAL A 515 -25.91 -10.99 -10.05
N HIS A 516 -26.26 -9.71 -10.22
CA HIS A 516 -26.87 -9.20 -11.44
C HIS A 516 -25.78 -8.58 -12.32
N VAL A 517 -25.74 -8.98 -13.58
CA VAL A 517 -24.71 -8.57 -14.52
C VAL A 517 -25.31 -8.14 -15.85
N LEU A 518 -24.56 -7.29 -16.56
CA LEU A 518 -24.79 -6.96 -17.95
C LEU A 518 -23.77 -7.71 -18.80
N ALA A 519 -24.24 -8.47 -19.79
CA ALA A 519 -23.38 -9.14 -20.75
C ALA A 519 -23.27 -8.33 -22.06
N ASP A 520 -22.31 -8.70 -22.92
CA ASP A 520 -22.04 -8.04 -24.21
C ASP A 520 -23.16 -8.24 -25.25
N ASP A 521 -24.11 -9.14 -24.98
CA ASP A 521 -25.38 -9.28 -25.70
C ASP A 521 -26.42 -8.19 -25.35
N GLY A 522 -26.12 -7.32 -24.39
CA GLY A 522 -26.96 -6.21 -23.95
C GLY A 522 -28.16 -6.61 -23.10
N ARG A 523 -28.14 -7.81 -22.49
CA ARG A 523 -29.20 -8.35 -21.63
C ARG A 523 -28.81 -8.35 -20.15
N LEU A 524 -29.83 -8.39 -19.29
CA LEU A 524 -29.66 -8.56 -17.86
C LEU A 524 -29.63 -10.04 -17.52
N TRP A 525 -28.58 -10.46 -16.82
CA TRP A 525 -28.42 -11.83 -16.35
C TRP A 525 -28.26 -11.85 -14.84
N THR A 526 -28.77 -12.90 -14.20
CA THR A 526 -28.55 -13.14 -12.77
C THR A 526 -27.92 -14.50 -12.55
N HIS A 527 -26.93 -14.56 -11.66
CA HIS A 527 -26.30 -15.80 -11.22
C HIS A 527 -26.54 -16.01 -9.72
N SER A 528 -26.89 -17.24 -9.33
CA SER A 528 -26.96 -17.67 -7.92
C SER A 528 -25.70 -18.40 -7.52
N SER A 529 -24.98 -17.92 -6.51
CA SER A 529 -23.73 -18.54 -6.05
C SER A 529 -23.90 -19.88 -5.31
N ALA A 530 -25.14 -20.39 -5.17
CA ALA A 530 -25.50 -21.59 -4.40
C ALA A 530 -25.05 -22.94 -5.00
N GLY A 531 -24.56 -22.98 -6.26
CA GLY A 531 -23.96 -24.18 -6.85
C GLY A 531 -24.14 -24.34 -8.37
N GLY A 532 -23.01 -24.51 -9.10
CA GLY A 532 -22.92 -24.75 -10.56
C GLY A 532 -23.32 -23.54 -11.44
N PRO A 533 -22.97 -23.49 -12.74
CA PRO A 533 -23.37 -22.37 -13.59
C PRO A 533 -24.87 -22.46 -13.91
N ALA A 534 -25.68 -21.77 -13.11
CA ALA A 534 -27.07 -21.49 -13.38
C ALA A 534 -27.22 -19.97 -13.59
N TRP A 535 -27.27 -19.58 -14.86
CA TRP A 535 -27.54 -18.21 -15.30
C TRP A 535 -29.00 -18.08 -15.67
N THR A 536 -29.68 -17.08 -15.12
CA THR A 536 -31.05 -16.71 -15.48
C THR A 536 -31.01 -15.51 -16.43
N ASP A 537 -31.53 -15.69 -17.65
CA ASP A 537 -31.74 -14.60 -18.59
C ASP A 537 -33.00 -13.83 -18.18
N HIS A 538 -32.85 -12.54 -17.86
CA HIS A 538 -33.98 -11.64 -17.61
C HIS A 538 -34.35 -10.85 -18.86
N GLU A 539 -33.75 -11.19 -20.00
CA GLU A 539 -33.86 -10.53 -21.28
C GLU A 539 -33.41 -9.06 -21.20
N ALA A 540 -33.79 -8.26 -22.19
CA ALA A 540 -33.70 -6.81 -22.14
C ALA A 540 -35.11 -6.22 -22.21
N PRO A 541 -35.30 -4.96 -21.78
CA PRO A 541 -36.58 -4.29 -21.96
C PRO A 541 -37.13 -4.38 -23.40
N PRO A 542 -38.46 -4.46 -23.60
CA PRO A 542 -39.04 -4.63 -24.92
C PRO A 542 -38.54 -3.60 -25.94
N GLY A 543 -37.89 -4.10 -27.00
CA GLY A 543 -37.48 -3.30 -28.16
C GLY A 543 -36.10 -2.61 -28.08
N GLN A 544 -35.30 -2.85 -27.03
CA GLN A 544 -33.99 -2.20 -26.90
C GLN A 544 -33.01 -2.93 -25.97
N LEU A 545 -31.71 -2.64 -26.14
CA LEU A 545 -30.65 -3.20 -25.30
C LEU A 545 -30.39 -2.33 -24.06
N ILE A 546 -29.89 -2.96 -23.01
CA ILE A 546 -29.46 -2.31 -21.78
C ILE A 546 -28.11 -1.65 -22.02
N PHE A 547 -28.01 -0.37 -21.67
CA PHE A 547 -26.78 0.41 -21.69
C PHE A 547 -26.04 0.32 -20.35
N ALA A 548 -26.77 0.36 -19.23
CA ALA A 548 -26.18 0.29 -17.89
C ALA A 548 -27.15 -0.35 -16.89
N VAL A 549 -26.64 -1.19 -16.01
CA VAL A 549 -27.37 -1.67 -14.82
C VAL A 549 -26.96 -0.78 -13.64
N ILE A 550 -27.95 -0.17 -12.97
CA ILE A 550 -27.74 0.87 -11.95
C ILE A 550 -27.58 0.26 -10.55
N GLY A 551 -28.32 -0.81 -10.28
CA GLY A 551 -28.33 -1.49 -9.00
C GLY A 551 -29.44 -2.53 -8.93
N ALA A 552 -29.35 -3.43 -7.97
CA ALA A 552 -30.38 -4.41 -7.67
C ALA A 552 -30.70 -4.39 -6.17
N GLN A 553 -31.92 -4.77 -5.80
CA GLN A 553 -32.36 -4.83 -4.40
C GLN A 553 -33.37 -5.98 -4.19
N PRO A 554 -33.36 -6.63 -3.01
CA PRO A 554 -34.45 -7.50 -2.61
C PRO A 554 -35.58 -6.67 -2.01
N LEU A 555 -36.81 -6.98 -2.39
CA LEU A 555 -38.03 -6.36 -1.87
C LEU A 555 -38.99 -7.44 -1.37
N THR A 556 -39.78 -7.07 -0.37
CA THR A 556 -40.82 -7.95 0.19
C THR A 556 -42.12 -7.17 0.23
N SER A 557 -43.19 -7.78 -0.23
CA SER A 557 -44.55 -7.26 -0.14
C SER A 557 -45.49 -8.31 0.46
N ALA A 558 -46.79 -8.00 0.54
CA ALA A 558 -47.79 -9.00 0.93
C ALA A 558 -47.93 -10.15 -0.09
N GLU A 559 -47.47 -9.95 -1.32
CA GLU A 559 -47.60 -10.92 -2.43
C GLU A 559 -46.42 -11.89 -2.52
N GLY A 560 -45.28 -11.55 -1.90
CA GLY A 560 -44.09 -12.39 -1.87
C GLY A 560 -42.79 -11.61 -1.77
N ASP A 561 -41.69 -12.33 -1.97
CA ASP A 561 -40.34 -11.77 -2.10
C ASP A 561 -40.00 -11.61 -3.57
N PHE A 562 -39.39 -10.47 -3.91
CA PHE A 562 -39.02 -10.08 -5.26
C PHE A 562 -37.57 -9.64 -5.28
N THR A 563 -36.91 -9.87 -6.41
CA THR A 563 -35.65 -9.21 -6.73
C THR A 563 -35.89 -8.22 -7.83
N VAL A 564 -35.38 -7.00 -7.65
CA VAL A 564 -35.54 -5.95 -8.65
C VAL A 564 -34.20 -5.43 -9.10
N ALA A 565 -34.08 -5.10 -10.39
CA ALA A 565 -32.89 -4.50 -10.98
C ALA A 565 -33.28 -3.29 -11.82
N ALA A 566 -32.64 -2.15 -11.56
CA ALA A 566 -32.84 -0.94 -12.35
C ALA A 566 -31.81 -0.86 -13.47
N ALA A 567 -32.27 -0.53 -14.68
CA ALA A 567 -31.45 -0.45 -15.88
C ALA A 567 -31.76 0.80 -16.68
N VAL A 568 -30.74 1.34 -17.34
CA VAL A 568 -30.87 2.40 -18.36
C VAL A 568 -30.70 1.77 -19.72
N THR A 569 -31.58 2.10 -20.65
CA THR A 569 -31.58 1.64 -22.02
C THR A 569 -31.08 2.71 -22.99
N ALA A 570 -30.77 2.31 -24.22
CA ALA A 570 -30.16 3.19 -25.22
C ALA A 570 -31.00 4.43 -25.60
N ASP A 571 -32.32 4.38 -25.41
CA ASP A 571 -33.23 5.52 -25.58
C ASP A 571 -33.16 6.56 -24.44
N GLY A 572 -32.40 6.28 -23.38
CA GLY A 572 -32.24 7.12 -22.20
C GLY A 572 -33.35 6.98 -21.15
N HIS A 573 -34.23 5.98 -21.25
CA HIS A 573 -35.25 5.68 -20.24
C HIS A 573 -34.69 4.87 -19.07
N LEU A 574 -35.33 5.01 -17.90
CA LEU A 574 -35.14 4.12 -16.76
C LEU A 574 -36.15 2.98 -16.84
N TRP A 575 -35.67 1.76 -16.74
CA TRP A 575 -36.47 0.56 -16.63
C TRP A 575 -36.21 -0.13 -15.29
N ILE A 576 -37.22 -0.82 -14.78
CA ILE A 576 -37.06 -1.74 -13.66
C ILE A 576 -37.51 -3.14 -14.06
N ASN A 577 -36.64 -4.11 -13.82
CA ASN A 577 -36.98 -5.52 -13.86
C ASN A 577 -37.50 -5.91 -12.48
N VAL A 578 -38.66 -6.57 -12.43
CA VAL A 578 -39.23 -7.19 -11.24
C VAL A 578 -39.28 -8.69 -11.47
N TYR A 579 -38.53 -9.45 -10.67
CA TYR A 579 -38.46 -10.90 -10.76
C TYR A 579 -39.02 -11.55 -9.50
N ASP A 580 -40.02 -12.43 -9.69
CA ASP A 580 -40.74 -13.12 -8.61
C ASP A 580 -40.15 -14.52 -8.28
N GLY A 581 -39.01 -14.87 -8.89
CA GLY A 581 -38.42 -16.20 -8.82
C GLY A 581 -38.77 -17.09 -10.01
N SER A 582 -39.68 -16.67 -10.89
CA SER A 582 -40.12 -17.42 -12.07
C SER A 582 -40.27 -16.58 -13.34
N VAL A 583 -40.78 -15.35 -13.22
CA VAL A 583 -41.08 -14.47 -14.35
C VAL A 583 -40.42 -13.12 -14.12
N SER A 584 -39.84 -12.59 -15.19
CA SER A 584 -39.29 -11.24 -15.28
C SER A 584 -40.33 -10.31 -15.88
N ASP A 585 -40.69 -9.24 -15.17
CA ASP A 585 -41.52 -8.16 -15.71
C ASP A 585 -40.70 -6.88 -15.84
N TRP A 586 -40.73 -6.27 -17.02
CA TRP A 586 -40.00 -5.03 -17.33
C TRP A 586 -40.97 -3.86 -17.37
N ILE A 587 -40.79 -2.91 -16.46
CA ILE A 587 -41.63 -1.72 -16.34
C ILE A 587 -40.83 -0.49 -16.78
N ASP A 588 -41.33 0.23 -17.79
CA ASP A 588 -40.79 1.53 -18.20
C ASP A 588 -41.15 2.58 -17.15
N LEU A 589 -40.13 3.09 -16.45
CA LEU A 589 -40.27 4.19 -15.48
C LEU A 589 -40.06 5.57 -16.14
N GLY A 590 -39.78 5.56 -17.45
CA GLY A 590 -39.65 6.73 -18.30
C GLY A 590 -38.40 7.55 -18.01
N THR A 591 -38.51 8.84 -18.32
CA THR A 591 -37.48 9.85 -18.06
C THR A 591 -38.01 10.87 -17.06
N PRO A 592 -37.12 11.62 -16.36
CA PRO A 592 -37.56 12.63 -15.40
C PRO A 592 -38.48 13.71 -16.00
N THR A 593 -38.23 14.07 -17.26
CA THR A 593 -39.09 14.93 -18.08
C THR A 593 -39.03 14.47 -19.54
N PRO A 594 -39.98 14.85 -20.42
CA PRO A 594 -39.97 14.42 -21.83
C PRO A 594 -38.69 14.80 -22.62
N THR A 595 -38.01 15.88 -22.22
CA THR A 595 -36.77 16.35 -22.84
C THR A 595 -35.51 15.78 -22.19
N GLU A 596 -35.63 15.16 -21.03
CA GLU A 596 -34.51 14.57 -20.32
C GLU A 596 -34.18 13.19 -20.90
N ARG A 597 -32.90 12.83 -20.88
CA ARG A 597 -32.41 11.47 -21.11
C ARG A 597 -31.48 11.08 -19.99
N ILE A 598 -31.50 9.84 -19.55
CA ILE A 598 -30.61 9.37 -18.49
C ILE A 598 -29.27 9.02 -19.11
N GLY A 599 -28.21 9.68 -18.65
CA GLY A 599 -26.84 9.49 -19.16
C GLY A 599 -25.98 8.59 -18.28
N ALA A 600 -26.28 8.49 -16.98
CA ALA A 600 -25.57 7.61 -16.05
C ALA A 600 -26.43 7.21 -14.84
N GLY A 601 -26.22 6.00 -14.33
CA GLY A 601 -26.75 5.56 -13.05
C GLY A 601 -25.88 6.01 -11.89
N ILE A 602 -26.49 6.29 -10.73
CA ILE A 602 -25.75 6.51 -9.48
C ILE A 602 -25.91 5.31 -8.54
N GLY A 603 -27.15 4.86 -8.31
CA GLY A 603 -27.40 3.71 -7.46
C GLY A 603 -28.87 3.49 -7.16
N VAL A 604 -29.14 2.36 -6.50
CA VAL A 604 -30.46 1.97 -6.00
C VAL A 604 -30.34 1.66 -4.51
N SER A 605 -31.12 2.34 -3.68
CA SER A 605 -31.20 2.08 -2.24
C SER A 605 -32.61 1.65 -1.86
N ARG A 606 -32.71 0.63 -1.00
CA ARG A 606 -33.96 0.30 -0.33
C ARG A 606 -34.30 1.40 0.68
N VAL A 607 -35.56 1.81 0.70
CA VAL A 607 -36.08 2.77 1.69
C VAL A 607 -37.28 2.17 2.39
N SER A 608 -37.71 2.76 3.50
CA SER A 608 -38.98 2.41 4.15
C SER A 608 -40.15 3.11 3.44
N PRO A 609 -41.29 2.42 3.20
CA PRO A 609 -41.59 1.03 3.57
C PRO A 609 -40.84 -0.02 2.74
N ALA A 610 -40.74 -1.25 3.26
CA ALA A 610 -39.86 -2.32 2.79
C ALA A 610 -40.04 -2.76 1.31
N ASP A 611 -41.11 -2.33 0.67
CA ASP A 611 -41.47 -2.56 -0.74
C ASP A 611 -41.08 -1.39 -1.66
N SER A 612 -40.34 -0.42 -1.13
CA SER A 612 -40.01 0.85 -1.80
C SER A 612 -38.50 1.02 -2.02
N LEU A 613 -38.18 1.69 -3.13
CA LEU A 613 -36.83 2.03 -3.54
C LEU A 613 -36.69 3.53 -3.79
N GLU A 614 -35.46 3.98 -3.65
CA GLU A 614 -35.00 5.23 -4.23
C GLU A 614 -33.90 4.95 -5.25
N ILE A 615 -34.10 5.44 -6.46
CA ILE A 615 -33.19 5.26 -7.60
C ILE A 615 -32.61 6.62 -7.94
N ALA A 616 -31.28 6.76 -7.94
CA ALA A 616 -30.61 8.00 -8.28
C ALA A 616 -29.88 7.88 -9.62
N VAL A 617 -30.03 8.90 -10.48
CA VAL A 617 -29.46 8.95 -11.82
C VAL A 617 -28.97 10.35 -12.17
N VAL A 618 -28.11 10.45 -13.19
CA VAL A 618 -27.71 11.70 -13.83
C VAL A 618 -28.41 11.82 -15.17
N GLY A 619 -29.14 12.91 -15.36
CA GLY A 619 -29.80 13.21 -16.63
C GLY A 619 -28.90 13.97 -17.63
N SER A 620 -29.36 14.13 -18.86
CA SER A 620 -28.71 14.87 -19.95
C SER A 620 -28.56 16.36 -19.66
N SER A 621 -29.40 16.89 -18.77
CA SER A 621 -29.24 18.20 -18.16
C SER A 621 -28.12 18.22 -17.10
N GLU A 622 -27.37 17.14 -16.92
CA GLU A 622 -26.30 16.94 -15.93
C GLU A 622 -26.75 17.24 -14.49
N GLN A 623 -28.06 17.19 -14.25
CA GLN A 623 -28.65 17.25 -12.92
C GLN A 623 -28.81 15.85 -12.37
N VAL A 624 -28.74 15.74 -11.05
CA VAL A 624 -29.12 14.51 -10.36
C VAL A 624 -30.63 14.49 -10.20
N TRP A 625 -31.21 13.34 -10.52
CA TRP A 625 -32.63 13.05 -10.33
C TRP A 625 -32.76 11.83 -9.43
N THR A 626 -33.78 11.84 -8.58
CA THR A 626 -34.17 10.66 -7.81
C THR A 626 -35.58 10.24 -8.19
N LEU A 627 -35.80 8.95 -8.38
CA LEU A 627 -37.12 8.36 -8.52
C LEU A 627 -37.43 7.57 -7.26
N ARG A 628 -38.56 7.88 -6.61
CA ARG A 628 -39.13 7.01 -5.58
C ARG A 628 -40.10 6.05 -6.24
N TRP A 629 -39.85 4.75 -6.10
CA TRP A 629 -40.65 3.68 -6.69
C TRP A 629 -41.09 2.67 -5.64
N SER A 630 -42.21 1.99 -5.85
CA SER A 630 -42.71 0.90 -4.98
C SER A 630 -43.36 -0.20 -5.81
N LEU A 631 -43.40 -1.43 -5.27
CA LEU A 631 -44.10 -2.55 -5.89
C LEU A 631 -45.61 -2.28 -6.12
N ALA A 632 -46.21 -1.40 -5.34
CA ALA A 632 -47.59 -0.95 -5.55
C ALA A 632 -47.80 -0.09 -6.82
N GLY A 633 -46.74 0.15 -7.61
CA GLY A 633 -46.80 0.88 -8.88
C GLY A 633 -46.69 2.39 -8.75
N SER A 634 -46.41 2.93 -7.57
CA SER A 634 -46.13 4.37 -7.43
C SER A 634 -44.71 4.68 -7.92
N ALA A 635 -44.58 5.75 -8.72
CA ALA A 635 -43.31 6.22 -9.27
C ALA A 635 -43.32 7.76 -9.32
N GLN A 636 -42.38 8.43 -8.65
CA GLN A 636 -42.32 9.89 -8.64
C GLN A 636 -40.88 10.41 -8.78
N TRP A 637 -40.64 11.16 -9.87
CA TRP A 637 -39.38 11.84 -10.12
C TRP A 637 -39.26 13.11 -9.27
N THR A 638 -38.06 13.37 -8.75
CA THR A 638 -37.71 14.59 -8.01
C THR A 638 -36.38 15.12 -8.50
N ALA A 639 -36.36 16.38 -8.95
CA ALA A 639 -35.13 17.08 -9.30
C ALA A 639 -34.31 17.36 -8.04
N ARG A 640 -33.05 16.94 -8.03
CA ARG A 640 -32.12 17.21 -6.93
C ARG A 640 -31.04 18.25 -7.27
N GLY A 641 -31.10 18.81 -8.48
CA GLY A 641 -30.18 19.83 -8.95
C GLY A 641 -28.75 19.30 -9.08
N ARG A 642 -27.77 20.19 -8.88
CA ARG A 642 -26.34 19.89 -9.01
C ARG A 642 -25.57 20.30 -7.76
N PRO A 643 -24.47 19.60 -7.42
CA PRO A 643 -23.58 20.05 -6.36
C PRO A 643 -22.92 21.39 -6.69
N ALA A 644 -23.33 22.48 -6.02
CA ALA A 644 -22.82 23.85 -6.22
C ALA A 644 -22.63 24.27 -7.69
N ASP A 645 -23.58 23.91 -8.56
CA ASP A 645 -23.54 24.07 -10.03
C ASP A 645 -22.42 23.30 -10.78
N ALA A 646 -21.57 22.55 -10.07
CA ALA A 646 -20.63 21.59 -10.64
C ALA A 646 -21.36 20.37 -11.20
N ARG A 647 -20.94 19.90 -12.37
CA ARG A 647 -21.51 18.72 -13.03
C ARG A 647 -21.05 17.46 -12.29
N PRO A 648 -21.92 16.47 -12.02
CA PRO A 648 -21.49 15.15 -11.60
C PRO A 648 -20.55 14.54 -12.64
N ARG A 649 -19.38 14.07 -12.21
CA ARG A 649 -18.35 13.45 -13.05
C ARG A 649 -18.44 11.92 -13.00
N ALA A 650 -18.63 11.36 -11.80
CA ALA A 650 -18.71 9.92 -11.59
C ALA A 650 -19.63 9.60 -10.40
N PRO A 651 -20.36 8.48 -10.45
CA PRO A 651 -21.15 8.02 -9.31
C PRO A 651 -20.24 7.43 -8.22
N ILE A 652 -20.60 7.65 -6.96
CA ILE A 652 -20.05 6.89 -5.81
C ILE A 652 -21.08 5.87 -5.35
N GLY A 653 -22.35 6.27 -5.24
CA GLY A 653 -23.44 5.33 -4.95
C GLY A 653 -24.57 5.96 -4.14
N THR A 654 -25.50 5.11 -3.72
CA THR A 654 -26.61 5.44 -2.83
C THR A 654 -26.63 4.53 -1.62
N LEU A 655 -27.01 5.06 -0.45
CA LEU A 655 -27.17 4.31 0.80
C LEU A 655 -28.50 4.66 1.44
N GLN A 656 -29.14 3.72 2.12
CA GLN A 656 -30.26 4.06 3.00
C GLN A 656 -29.72 4.92 4.16
N ASP A 657 -30.42 6.01 4.49
CA ASP A 657 -30.05 6.80 5.67
C ASP A 657 -30.50 6.05 6.92
N ALA A 658 -29.54 5.53 7.70
CA ALA A 658 -29.83 4.80 8.94
C ALA A 658 -30.60 5.64 9.97
N SER A 659 -30.40 6.97 9.97
CA SER A 659 -31.10 7.90 10.87
C SER A 659 -32.51 8.26 10.39
N ALA A 660 -32.77 8.10 9.09
CA ALA A 660 -34.05 8.38 8.46
C ALA A 660 -34.37 7.32 7.38
N PRO A 661 -34.77 6.09 7.76
CA PRO A 661 -34.87 4.94 6.85
C PRO A 661 -35.80 5.12 5.65
N ALA A 662 -36.69 6.11 5.67
CA ALA A 662 -37.54 6.49 4.55
C ALA A 662 -36.81 7.30 3.46
N THR A 663 -35.50 7.54 3.63
CA THR A 663 -34.66 8.41 2.80
C THR A 663 -33.33 7.74 2.49
N SER A 664 -32.61 8.30 1.54
CA SER A 664 -31.30 7.82 1.10
C SER A 664 -30.29 8.96 1.05
N LEU A 665 -29.03 8.57 1.13
CA LEU A 665 -27.90 9.40 0.80
C LEU A 665 -27.47 9.13 -0.64
N VAL A 666 -27.18 10.19 -1.38
CA VAL A 666 -26.66 10.13 -2.74
C VAL A 666 -25.26 10.76 -2.74
N LEU A 667 -24.27 10.01 -3.20
CA LEU A 667 -22.88 10.44 -3.24
C LEU A 667 -22.35 10.40 -4.68
N VAL A 668 -21.65 11.47 -5.08
CA VAL A 668 -21.03 11.61 -6.40
C VAL A 668 -19.67 12.30 -6.30
N VAL A 669 -18.82 12.08 -7.30
CA VAL A 669 -17.64 12.91 -7.55
C VAL A 669 -18.07 14.04 -8.48
N GLY A 670 -17.80 15.30 -8.11
CA GLY A 670 -18.02 16.46 -8.97
C GLY A 670 -16.91 16.64 -10.00
N ILE A 671 -17.12 17.51 -11.00
CA ILE A 671 -16.08 17.87 -11.98
C ILE A 671 -14.87 18.58 -11.34
N ASP A 672 -15.06 19.11 -10.13
CA ASP A 672 -14.02 19.65 -9.26
C ASP A 672 -13.18 18.55 -8.56
N HIS A 673 -13.44 17.28 -8.87
CA HIS A 673 -12.80 16.11 -8.28
C HIS A 673 -13.02 15.98 -6.77
N GLN A 674 -14.09 16.58 -6.23
CA GLN A 674 -14.44 16.44 -4.82
C GLN A 674 -15.70 15.62 -4.62
N ILE A 675 -15.87 15.13 -3.40
CA ILE A 675 -17.02 14.30 -3.01
C ILE A 675 -18.17 15.22 -2.63
N TRP A 676 -19.33 14.94 -3.20
CA TRP A 676 -20.57 15.65 -2.91
C TRP A 676 -21.63 14.67 -2.41
N ARG A 677 -22.31 15.06 -1.33
CA ARG A 677 -23.37 14.31 -0.68
C ARG A 677 -24.67 15.10 -0.67
N LEU A 678 -25.77 14.40 -0.89
CA LEU A 678 -27.14 14.88 -0.71
C LEU A 678 -27.94 13.87 0.12
N SER A 679 -28.85 14.34 0.98
CA SER A 679 -29.91 13.50 1.56
C SER A 679 -31.23 13.74 0.82
N THR A 680 -31.96 12.67 0.52
CA THR A 680 -33.27 12.79 -0.15
C THR A 680 -34.39 13.23 0.80
N GLY A 681 -34.15 13.16 2.12
CA GLY A 681 -35.01 13.71 3.16
C GLY A 681 -35.02 15.24 3.23
N GLY A 682 -34.08 15.90 2.56
CA GLY A 682 -33.96 17.36 2.53
C GLY A 682 -32.53 17.82 2.82
N GLY A 683 -32.32 19.14 2.79
CA GLY A 683 -30.98 19.72 2.78
C GLY A 683 -30.38 19.66 1.38
N GLY A 684 -29.68 20.73 0.97
CA GLY A 684 -29.03 20.77 -0.34
C GLY A 684 -27.76 19.91 -0.39
N TRP A 685 -27.03 20.03 -1.49
CA TRP A 685 -25.72 19.41 -1.62
C TRP A 685 -24.73 19.93 -0.57
N SER A 686 -23.95 19.01 -0.01
CA SER A 686 -22.87 19.26 0.92
C SER A 686 -21.58 18.63 0.41
N ARG A 687 -20.44 19.25 0.70
CA ARG A 687 -19.14 18.81 0.22
C ARG A 687 -18.41 18.02 1.30
N TRP A 688 -17.79 16.93 0.92
CA TRP A 688 -16.94 16.07 1.76
C TRP A 688 -15.49 16.23 1.30
N ASP A 689 -14.91 17.41 1.56
CA ASP A 689 -13.57 17.77 1.09
C ASP A 689 -12.44 17.06 1.87
N PRO A 690 -11.33 16.70 1.20
CA PRO A 690 -10.11 16.26 1.84
C PRO A 690 -9.41 17.40 2.59
N ARG A 691 -8.48 17.05 3.49
CA ARG A 691 -7.62 18.01 4.19
C ARG A 691 -6.76 18.84 3.22
N SER A 692 -6.29 18.22 2.13
CA SER A 692 -5.53 18.91 1.09
C SER A 692 -6.45 19.28 -0.08
N PRO A 693 -6.55 20.57 -0.47
CA PRO A 693 -7.39 21.00 -1.58
C PRO A 693 -6.87 20.54 -2.95
N THR A 694 -5.65 19.99 -3.02
CA THR A 694 -5.06 19.46 -4.26
C THR A 694 -5.41 18.00 -4.53
N THR A 695 -5.93 17.27 -3.53
CA THR A 695 -6.35 15.88 -3.68
C THR A 695 -7.51 15.80 -4.65
N LYS A 696 -7.33 15.02 -5.72
CA LYS A 696 -8.36 14.80 -6.75
C LYS A 696 -8.95 13.41 -6.58
N VAL A 697 -10.25 13.30 -6.37
CA VAL A 697 -10.95 12.01 -6.36
C VAL A 697 -11.18 11.54 -7.80
N LEU A 698 -10.88 10.27 -8.06
CA LEU A 698 -11.09 9.61 -9.35
C LEU A 698 -12.41 8.85 -9.38
N SER A 699 -12.66 8.05 -8.34
CA SER A 699 -13.82 7.17 -8.23
C SER A 699 -14.09 6.80 -6.77
N GLY A 700 -15.24 6.17 -6.50
CA GLY A 700 -15.50 5.59 -5.20
C GLY A 700 -16.70 4.64 -5.17
N LYS A 701 -16.94 4.06 -4.00
CA LYS A 701 -18.10 3.24 -3.67
C LYS A 701 -18.69 3.72 -2.35
N ALA A 702 -20.01 3.91 -2.32
CA ALA A 702 -20.73 4.18 -1.08
C ALA A 702 -20.94 2.87 -0.32
N GLN A 703 -20.67 2.86 0.99
CA GLN A 703 -20.83 1.69 1.84
C GLN A 703 -21.32 2.11 3.22
N THR A 704 -22.17 1.31 3.86
CA THR A 704 -22.42 1.41 5.30
C THR A 704 -21.47 0.45 6.01
N LEU A 705 -20.66 0.98 6.92
CA LEU A 705 -19.66 0.23 7.71
C LEU A 705 -19.92 0.45 9.20
N VAL A 706 -19.28 -0.34 10.06
CA VAL A 706 -19.40 -0.20 11.52
C VAL A 706 -20.90 -0.20 11.91
N HIS A 707 -21.67 -1.09 11.29
CA HIS A 707 -23.13 -1.24 11.35
C HIS A 707 -23.98 -0.10 10.76
N THR A 708 -23.63 1.16 10.99
CA THR A 708 -24.53 2.31 10.70
C THR A 708 -23.84 3.51 10.12
N LEU A 709 -22.51 3.50 9.99
CA LEU A 709 -21.74 4.64 9.55
C LEU A 709 -21.75 4.74 8.01
N PRO A 710 -22.37 5.78 7.42
CA PRO A 710 -22.31 5.99 5.98
C PRO A 710 -20.92 6.46 5.58
N CYS A 711 -20.29 5.69 4.69
CA CYS A 711 -18.93 5.90 4.24
C CYS A 711 -18.88 6.05 2.71
N ALA A 712 -17.87 6.76 2.23
CA ALA A 712 -17.40 6.67 0.85
C ALA A 712 -15.97 6.10 0.86
N VAL A 713 -15.79 4.94 0.24
CA VAL A 713 -14.45 4.42 -0.06
C VAL A 713 -14.05 5.01 -1.41
N ILE A 714 -12.95 5.74 -1.46
CA ILE A 714 -12.57 6.53 -2.64
C ILE A 714 -11.13 6.29 -3.05
N LEU A 715 -10.87 6.43 -4.35
CA LEU A 715 -9.55 6.37 -4.96
C LEU A 715 -9.17 7.78 -5.40
N ASP A 716 -8.01 8.26 -4.94
CA ASP A 716 -7.48 9.56 -5.33
C ASP A 716 -6.57 9.51 -6.58
N GLY A 717 -6.16 10.69 -7.04
CA GLY A 717 -5.31 10.88 -8.22
C GLY A 717 -3.88 10.34 -8.07
N ASP A 718 -3.46 10.02 -6.84
CA ASP A 718 -2.19 9.36 -6.54
C ASP A 718 -2.36 7.83 -6.37
N HIS A 719 -3.53 7.30 -6.76
CA HIS A 719 -3.88 5.88 -6.66
C HIS A 719 -3.92 5.36 -5.22
N ARG A 720 -4.37 6.20 -4.30
CA ARG A 720 -4.52 5.85 -2.88
C ARG A 720 -5.96 5.73 -2.50
N VAL A 721 -6.22 4.75 -1.64
CA VAL A 721 -7.53 4.46 -1.11
C VAL A 721 -7.72 5.21 0.19
N HIS A 722 -8.89 5.84 0.33
CA HIS A 722 -9.32 6.50 1.56
C HIS A 722 -10.74 6.08 1.90
N VAL A 723 -11.05 6.11 3.19
CA VAL A 723 -12.42 6.01 3.69
C VAL A 723 -12.82 7.36 4.22
N VAL A 724 -13.94 7.88 3.72
CA VAL A 724 -14.46 9.20 4.05
C VAL A 724 -15.78 9.07 4.77
N THR A 725 -15.89 9.69 5.95
CA THR A 725 -17.07 9.63 6.80
C THR A 725 -17.47 10.99 7.33
N SER A 726 -18.73 11.16 7.72
CA SER A 726 -19.11 12.30 8.55
C SER A 726 -18.39 12.22 9.88
N ALA A 727 -17.74 13.30 10.31
CA ALA A 727 -17.06 13.31 11.59
C ALA A 727 -18.03 13.07 12.73
N ILE A 728 -17.56 12.29 13.68
CA ILE A 728 -18.31 11.93 14.88
C ILE A 728 -18.22 13.12 15.83
N PRO A 729 -19.33 13.60 16.42
CA PRO A 729 -19.26 14.62 17.46
C PRO A 729 -18.37 14.10 18.60
N THR A 730 -17.23 14.75 18.81
CA THR A 730 -16.30 14.49 19.92
C THR A 730 -16.91 14.83 21.27
#